data_AF-A0A934VAP9-F1
#
_entry.id   AF-A0A934VAP9-F1
#
_cell.length_a   1.000
_cell.length_b   1.000
_cell.length_c   1.000
_cell.angle_alpha   90.00
_cell.angle_beta   90.00
_cell.angle_gamma   90.00
#
_symmetry.space_group_name_H-M   'P 1'
#
loop_
_entity.id
_entity.type
_entity.pdbx_description
1 polymer ?
#
loop_
_entity_poly.entity_id
_entity_poly.type
_entity_poly.pdbx_seq_one_letter_code
_entity_poly.pdbx_strand_id
1 'polypeptide(L)'
;MLRLVCLLIFLVAPGWAVGLRVATFNIETHRNTDGWPDYALGDPGTVDHDSVASILARIDADVVALQEVHTADLNGSPSEVEQLAATLGLPYIHAGSNSGNFDTSLRVVFLSRFPFTMADTIFSPAGAKEIARHCPAVVVDVPGTNADPLLISAHLKSGTGTDDRFRRAIEMRRLTDYLSASGFEGSDNFIVLGDFNPSGINKVFTELPAGLPSTFALGTDVSFPVSYSTNMVSYFTGPIPTLLDPRQMNGNDGTYEFGQTLDLLLVSAGLAGRPYAAEIYNSGLDVSNSDGLPKSGSPLAASTSSDASDHYAVFADFELDQALFNLALAGSVPSVMEGDPAGTLTLTASLAAPADSPVTVEFSSSDPAALPIDSSVVIPAGASVATTGVLTRRNYAADGSRTVTFAVDAVGYAAATVAAQLLDSDDGYRFTQPGETVVEHFDGFDGSAVPAPWISDAVGWLGVDDGGLTATGPRAYGSGDEHAVGWLSDGSAMVMATSVTNDSAVPLTMLDLTYAAEQWLSNAGGSGGGIEVELVSDGVVVPLPLMSFAARTDLPSGPVAGGDPDVRSARVAGLAVDPGESFDLRFRFVVDDGAAPLPDEVFINEFHYDNASSDTGEFVEVVVGPGFLGALDQVELLLYNGSNGELYGSGHLLGGFDVGATTADGYRIFSKQIAGIQNGGPDGMVLVVNGQVAEFISYEGSFVATEGPASGMTSVDVGVAQSPNGSPSQNSIGRTGSGSLAADFSWTRFDDLDHTDGDLNSGQTFSLPGPPAQGIAIDSIELTFLVDSDFDGVPDEEDVDDDNDGMDDLDELAFGSDPLDAASRFAVSMAFDGGNHELSFPGTAGISYTIEWCDDLVTWVPLSTQVGNDAEITVALPSSANRLFFRVRAGE
;
A
#
# COMPACT_ATOMS: atom_id res chain seq x y z
N MET A 1 31.61 2.43 -54.25
CA MET A 1 31.13 1.44 -53.27
C MET A 1 30.02 2.10 -52.48
N LEU A 2 28.78 1.75 -52.78
CA LEU A 2 27.57 2.24 -52.09
C LEU A 2 27.09 1.05 -51.23
N ARG A 3 27.06 1.19 -49.90
CA ARG A 3 26.44 0.19 -49.01
C ARG A 3 25.09 0.72 -48.55
N LEU A 4 24.06 0.05 -49.04
CA LEU A 4 22.65 0.18 -48.68
C LEU A 4 22.48 -0.29 -47.23
N VAL A 5 21.89 0.54 -46.38
CA VAL A 5 21.41 0.15 -45.06
C VAL A 5 19.95 -0.28 -45.23
N CYS A 6 19.66 -1.57 -45.01
CA CYS A 6 18.31 -2.10 -44.98
C CYS A 6 17.64 -1.68 -43.67
N LEU A 7 16.64 -0.82 -43.76
CA LEU A 7 15.68 -0.56 -42.69
C LEU A 7 14.70 -1.76 -42.65
N LEU A 8 14.83 -2.63 -41.65
CA LEU A 8 13.81 -3.66 -41.38
C LEU A 8 12.61 -2.96 -40.72
N ILE A 9 11.54 -2.76 -41.49
CA ILE A 9 10.23 -2.45 -40.95
C ILE A 9 9.67 -3.77 -40.42
N PHE A 10 9.60 -3.93 -39.10
CA PHE A 10 8.76 -4.96 -38.48
C PHE A 10 7.30 -4.57 -38.74
N LEU A 11 6.71 -5.14 -39.78
CA LEU A 11 5.27 -5.33 -39.82
C LEU A 11 4.94 -6.31 -38.70
N VAL A 12 4.40 -5.80 -37.59
CA VAL A 12 3.75 -6.63 -36.58
C VAL A 12 2.52 -7.23 -37.26
N ALA A 13 2.63 -8.52 -37.63
CA ALA A 13 1.46 -9.28 -38.03
C ALA A 13 0.59 -9.49 -36.78
N PRO A 14 -0.75 -9.43 -36.89
CA PRO A 14 -1.63 -9.78 -35.78
C PRO A 14 -1.30 -11.21 -35.32
N GLY A 15 -1.19 -11.41 -34.01
CA GLY A 15 -1.13 -12.75 -33.42
C GLY A 15 -2.36 -13.53 -33.88
N TRP A 16 -2.15 -14.70 -34.48
CA TRP A 16 -3.26 -15.55 -34.90
C TRP A 16 -3.83 -16.21 -33.63
N ALA A 17 -5.16 -16.23 -33.51
CA ALA A 17 -5.86 -16.96 -32.46
C ALA A 17 -5.37 -18.42 -32.39
N VAL A 18 -4.98 -18.88 -31.20
CA VAL A 18 -4.54 -20.26 -30.97
C VAL A 18 -5.76 -21.15 -30.81
N GLY A 19 -5.95 -22.09 -31.74
CA GLY A 19 -7.07 -23.03 -31.72
C GLY A 19 -6.74 -24.33 -31.01
N LEU A 20 -7.74 -24.96 -30.38
CA LEU A 20 -7.66 -26.30 -29.81
C LEU A 20 -8.92 -27.10 -30.11
N ARG A 21 -8.76 -28.32 -30.65
CA ARG A 21 -9.85 -29.29 -30.77
C ARG A 21 -9.76 -30.37 -29.69
N VAL A 22 -10.83 -30.56 -28.95
CA VAL A 22 -10.93 -31.65 -27.95
C VAL A 22 -12.07 -32.61 -28.29
N ALA A 23 -11.92 -33.88 -27.96
CA ALA A 23 -12.96 -34.89 -28.08
C ALA A 23 -13.07 -35.74 -26.81
N THR A 24 -14.29 -36.20 -26.51
CA THR A 24 -14.54 -37.27 -25.55
C THR A 24 -15.30 -38.40 -26.21
N PHE A 25 -14.95 -39.64 -25.85
CA PHE A 25 -15.60 -40.82 -26.38
C PHE A 25 -15.58 -41.96 -25.36
N ASN A 26 -16.75 -42.32 -24.85
CA ASN A 26 -16.93 -43.59 -24.16
C ASN A 26 -16.93 -44.70 -25.22
N ILE A 27 -16.06 -45.69 -25.09
CA ILE A 27 -15.88 -46.77 -26.07
C ILE A 27 -16.55 -48.10 -25.61
N GLU A 28 -17.52 -48.05 -24.67
CA GLU A 28 -18.41 -49.18 -24.30
C GLU A 28 -19.21 -49.69 -25.51
N THR A 29 -19.73 -50.92 -25.58
CA THR A 29 -19.02 -52.19 -25.58
C THR A 29 -19.24 -52.88 -26.92
N HIS A 30 -18.18 -53.44 -27.48
CA HIS A 30 -18.26 -54.42 -28.54
C HIS A 30 -19.01 -55.65 -28.04
N ARG A 31 -20.05 -56.10 -28.77
CA ARG A 31 -20.71 -57.36 -28.43
C ARG A 31 -19.93 -58.49 -29.10
N ASN A 32 -19.43 -59.43 -28.32
CA ASN A 32 -18.92 -60.66 -28.90
C ASN A 32 -20.02 -61.37 -29.71
N THR A 33 -19.66 -62.36 -30.52
CA THR A 33 -20.61 -63.13 -31.35
C THR A 33 -21.76 -63.78 -30.57
N ASP A 34 -21.65 -63.90 -29.24
CA ASP A 34 -22.67 -64.45 -28.34
C ASP A 34 -23.56 -63.35 -27.69
N GLY A 35 -23.36 -62.08 -28.05
CA GLY A 35 -24.16 -60.93 -27.61
C GLY A 35 -23.76 -60.35 -26.25
N TRP A 36 -22.66 -60.82 -25.66
CA TRP A 36 -22.11 -60.31 -24.40
C TRP A 36 -21.09 -59.20 -24.66
N PRO A 37 -21.02 -58.16 -23.81
CA PRO A 37 -19.96 -57.18 -23.84
C PRO A 37 -18.57 -57.83 -23.78
N ASP A 38 -17.75 -57.58 -24.79
CA ASP A 38 -16.31 -57.83 -24.79
C ASP A 38 -15.64 -56.50 -24.43
N TYR A 39 -15.22 -56.39 -23.18
CA TYR A 39 -14.64 -55.17 -22.62
C TYR A 39 -13.17 -55.05 -23.05
N ALA A 40 -12.91 -54.95 -24.35
CA ALA A 40 -11.58 -54.78 -24.91
C ALA A 40 -11.63 -53.88 -26.15
N LEU A 41 -10.68 -52.96 -26.27
CA LEU A 41 -10.43 -52.20 -27.50
C LEU A 41 -10.03 -53.15 -28.64
N GLY A 42 -9.23 -54.18 -28.32
CA GLY A 42 -8.78 -55.20 -29.24
C GLY A 42 -7.53 -54.81 -30.03
N ASP A 43 -6.90 -55.81 -30.66
CA ASP A 43 -5.74 -55.62 -31.53
C ASP A 43 -6.12 -54.81 -32.80
N PRO A 44 -5.18 -54.04 -33.38
CA PRO A 44 -5.37 -53.44 -34.69
C PRO A 44 -5.81 -54.45 -35.77
N GLY A 45 -6.81 -54.08 -36.57
CA GLY A 45 -7.43 -54.98 -37.55
C GLY A 45 -8.71 -55.68 -37.04
N THR A 46 -9.07 -55.51 -35.76
CA THR A 46 -10.40 -55.84 -35.25
C THR A 46 -11.38 -54.72 -35.61
N VAL A 47 -12.66 -55.06 -35.83
CA VAL A 47 -13.71 -54.08 -36.20
C VAL A 47 -13.80 -52.97 -35.16
N ASP A 48 -13.75 -53.40 -33.91
CA ASP A 48 -13.74 -52.65 -32.67
C ASP A 48 -12.66 -51.56 -32.64
N HIS A 49 -11.38 -51.97 -32.63
CA HIS A 49 -10.24 -51.06 -32.68
C HIS A 49 -10.28 -50.13 -33.91
N ASP A 50 -10.53 -50.69 -35.09
CA ASP A 50 -10.45 -49.93 -36.35
C ASP A 50 -11.59 -48.92 -36.49
N SER A 51 -12.76 -49.19 -35.92
CA SER A 51 -13.90 -48.25 -35.94
C SER A 51 -13.66 -47.09 -34.98
N VAL A 52 -13.17 -47.34 -33.76
CA VAL A 52 -12.74 -46.29 -32.83
C VAL A 52 -11.63 -45.43 -33.45
N ALA A 53 -10.60 -46.07 -34.01
CA ALA A 53 -9.51 -45.37 -34.69
C ALA A 53 -10.00 -44.52 -35.87
N SER A 54 -10.92 -45.05 -36.69
CA SER A 54 -11.46 -44.32 -37.84
C SER A 54 -12.29 -43.10 -37.42
N ILE A 55 -13.10 -43.21 -36.36
CA ILE A 55 -13.89 -42.09 -35.82
C ILE A 55 -12.97 -40.99 -35.29
N LEU A 56 -12.00 -41.35 -34.47
CA LEU A 56 -11.07 -40.38 -33.89
C LEU A 56 -10.18 -39.73 -34.96
N ALA A 57 -9.75 -40.49 -35.97
CA ALA A 57 -9.00 -39.94 -37.12
C ALA A 57 -9.86 -39.01 -37.99
N ARG A 58 -11.17 -39.27 -38.09
CA ARG A 58 -12.13 -38.42 -38.81
C ARG A 58 -12.38 -37.11 -38.07
N ILE A 59 -12.48 -37.15 -36.74
CA ILE A 59 -12.61 -35.96 -35.87
C ILE A 59 -11.31 -35.16 -35.83
N ASP A 60 -10.16 -35.84 -35.81
CA ASP A 60 -8.82 -35.25 -35.81
C ASP A 60 -8.60 -34.25 -34.65
N ALA A 61 -9.00 -34.65 -33.44
CA ALA A 61 -8.83 -33.84 -32.24
C ALA A 61 -7.36 -33.76 -31.80
N ASP A 62 -6.98 -32.64 -31.19
CA ASP A 62 -5.67 -32.45 -30.56
C ASP A 62 -5.58 -33.21 -29.23
N VAL A 63 -6.69 -33.26 -28.48
CA VAL A 63 -6.77 -33.98 -27.19
C VAL A 63 -8.03 -34.83 -27.15
N VAL A 64 -7.89 -36.10 -26.77
CA VAL A 64 -8.97 -37.09 -26.71
C VAL A 64 -9.07 -37.66 -25.30
N ALA A 65 -10.27 -37.62 -24.73
CA ALA A 65 -10.63 -38.28 -23.48
C ALA A 65 -11.41 -39.56 -23.78
N LEU A 66 -10.88 -40.72 -23.38
CA LEU A 66 -11.52 -42.02 -23.55
C LEU A 66 -12.03 -42.55 -22.21
N GLN A 67 -13.27 -43.02 -22.20
CA GLN A 67 -13.88 -43.75 -21.08
C GLN A 67 -14.07 -45.22 -21.48
N GLU A 68 -14.14 -46.11 -20.49
CA GLU A 68 -14.28 -47.57 -20.72
C GLU A 68 -13.13 -48.27 -21.42
N VAL A 69 -11.93 -47.69 -21.32
CA VAL A 69 -10.69 -48.38 -21.68
C VAL A 69 -10.45 -49.49 -20.66
N HIS A 70 -10.33 -50.74 -21.10
CA HIS A 70 -10.10 -51.82 -20.15
C HIS A 70 -8.64 -51.82 -19.65
N THR A 71 -8.43 -52.20 -18.40
CA THR A 71 -7.08 -52.24 -17.78
C THR A 71 -6.14 -53.18 -18.54
N ALA A 72 -6.67 -54.18 -19.26
CA ALA A 72 -5.87 -55.05 -20.12
C ALA A 72 -5.27 -54.30 -21.33
N ASP A 73 -6.00 -53.35 -21.89
CA ASP A 73 -5.66 -52.61 -23.11
C ASP A 73 -4.49 -51.63 -22.90
N LEU A 74 -4.16 -51.37 -21.62
CA LEU A 74 -3.01 -50.58 -21.17
C LEU A 74 -1.78 -51.44 -20.84
N ASN A 75 -1.88 -52.77 -20.93
CA ASN A 75 -0.75 -53.67 -20.68
C ASN A 75 -0.02 -54.00 -21.99
N GLY A 76 1.28 -54.28 -21.89
CA GLY A 76 2.12 -54.60 -23.05
C GLY A 76 3.06 -53.44 -23.41
N SER A 77 3.83 -53.61 -24.49
CA SER A 77 4.75 -52.59 -25.01
C SER A 77 5.03 -52.86 -26.49
N PRO A 78 4.31 -52.23 -27.44
CA PRO A 78 3.21 -51.30 -27.18
C PRO A 78 1.95 -52.05 -26.70
N SER A 79 1.19 -51.42 -25.82
CA SER A 79 -0.19 -51.76 -25.46
C SER A 79 -1.16 -51.43 -26.60
N GLU A 80 -2.41 -51.87 -26.52
CA GLU A 80 -3.44 -51.57 -27.53
C GLU A 80 -3.73 -50.07 -27.61
N VAL A 81 -3.80 -49.39 -26.45
CA VAL A 81 -3.96 -47.93 -26.39
C VAL A 81 -2.75 -47.20 -26.99
N GLU A 82 -1.52 -47.69 -26.77
CA GLU A 82 -0.32 -47.11 -27.41
C GLU A 82 -0.34 -47.29 -28.94
N GLN A 83 -0.90 -48.39 -29.44
CA GLN A 83 -1.06 -48.63 -30.88
C GLN A 83 -2.14 -47.71 -31.50
N LEU A 84 -3.27 -47.51 -30.81
CA LEU A 84 -4.29 -46.54 -31.19
C LEU A 84 -3.73 -45.11 -31.22
N ALA A 85 -3.04 -44.71 -30.15
CA ALA A 85 -2.40 -43.41 -30.02
C ALA A 85 -1.37 -43.14 -31.13
N ALA A 86 -0.54 -44.15 -31.46
CA ALA A 86 0.43 -44.07 -32.54
C ALA A 86 -0.25 -43.90 -33.92
N THR A 87 -1.38 -44.56 -34.13
CA THR A 87 -2.18 -44.43 -35.37
C THR A 87 -2.76 -43.03 -35.54
N LEU A 88 -3.18 -42.40 -34.44
CA LEU A 88 -3.79 -41.08 -34.42
C LEU A 88 -2.78 -39.92 -34.34
N GLY A 89 -1.50 -40.21 -34.11
CA GLY A 89 -0.49 -39.18 -33.88
C GLY A 89 -0.66 -38.44 -32.54
N LEU A 90 -1.12 -39.15 -31.50
CA LEU A 90 -1.38 -38.62 -30.16
C LEU A 90 -0.42 -39.27 -29.14
N PRO A 91 0.89 -38.97 -29.17
CA PRO A 91 1.90 -39.75 -28.46
C PRO A 91 1.89 -39.58 -26.93
N TYR A 92 1.20 -38.57 -26.40
CA TYR A 92 1.15 -38.29 -24.96
C TYR A 92 -0.08 -38.96 -24.34
N ILE A 93 0.15 -39.94 -23.47
CA ILE A 93 -0.89 -40.81 -22.91
C ILE A 93 -0.88 -40.70 -21.39
N HIS A 94 -2.05 -40.48 -20.77
CA HIS A 94 -2.21 -40.50 -19.31
C HIS A 94 -3.48 -41.24 -18.91
N ALA A 95 -3.35 -42.24 -18.04
CA ALA A 95 -4.48 -43.04 -17.55
C ALA A 95 -4.68 -42.83 -16.05
N GLY A 96 -5.91 -42.47 -15.64
CA GLY A 96 -6.23 -42.27 -14.22
C GLY A 96 -6.00 -43.54 -13.40
N SER A 97 -5.48 -43.44 -12.17
CA SER A 97 -5.06 -44.59 -11.33
C SER A 97 -6.06 -45.77 -11.30
N ASN A 98 -5.54 -47.01 -11.18
CA ASN A 98 -6.32 -48.23 -10.93
C ASN A 98 -6.24 -48.73 -9.47
N SER A 99 -5.77 -47.87 -8.55
CA SER A 99 -5.59 -48.18 -7.14
C SER A 99 -6.48 -47.28 -6.29
N GLY A 100 -7.24 -47.88 -5.36
CA GLY A 100 -8.07 -47.15 -4.40
C GLY A 100 -9.54 -46.98 -4.81
N ASN A 101 -9.88 -47.25 -6.07
CA ASN A 101 -11.24 -47.21 -6.61
C ASN A 101 -11.97 -48.57 -6.52
N PHE A 102 -13.28 -48.58 -6.80
CA PHE A 102 -14.09 -49.82 -6.77
C PHE A 102 -13.97 -50.66 -8.04
N ASP A 103 -13.91 -50.01 -9.20
CA ASP A 103 -13.83 -50.67 -10.50
C ASP A 103 -12.41 -50.56 -11.04
N THR A 104 -11.63 -51.63 -10.88
CA THR A 104 -10.26 -51.70 -11.38
C THR A 104 -10.16 -52.27 -12.80
N SER A 105 -11.29 -52.63 -13.41
CA SER A 105 -11.35 -53.17 -14.77
C SER A 105 -11.39 -52.07 -15.83
N LEU A 106 -12.12 -50.99 -15.59
CA LEU A 106 -12.28 -49.89 -16.55
C LEU A 106 -11.49 -48.66 -16.12
N ARG A 107 -10.91 -47.98 -17.11
CA ARG A 107 -10.00 -46.85 -16.96
C ARG A 107 -10.48 -45.68 -17.80
N VAL A 108 -10.05 -44.49 -17.39
CA VAL A 108 -10.24 -43.25 -18.12
C VAL A 108 -8.87 -42.77 -18.57
N VAL A 109 -8.74 -42.43 -19.84
CA VAL A 109 -7.45 -42.18 -20.50
C VAL A 109 -7.50 -40.89 -21.31
N PHE A 110 -6.47 -40.07 -21.22
CA PHE A 110 -6.20 -38.98 -22.14
C PHE A 110 -5.15 -39.39 -23.17
N LEU A 111 -5.40 -39.05 -24.43
CA LEU A 111 -4.45 -39.06 -25.53
C LEU A 111 -4.28 -37.62 -26.03
N SER A 112 -3.06 -37.17 -26.27
CA SER A 112 -2.81 -35.79 -26.72
C SER A 112 -1.73 -35.74 -27.78
N ARG A 113 -1.93 -34.82 -28.74
CA ARG A 113 -0.95 -34.40 -29.74
C ARG A 113 0.20 -33.63 -29.09
N PHE A 114 -0.10 -32.91 -28.01
CA PHE A 114 0.82 -32.02 -27.31
C PHE A 114 1.21 -32.56 -25.92
N PRO A 115 2.40 -32.20 -25.40
CA PRO A 115 2.87 -32.65 -24.10
C PRO A 115 1.92 -32.29 -22.96
N PHE A 116 1.94 -33.09 -21.89
CA PHE A 116 1.32 -32.70 -20.62
C PHE A 116 2.35 -32.01 -19.73
N THR A 117 2.11 -30.75 -19.36
CA THR A 117 2.87 -30.05 -18.30
C THR A 117 2.46 -30.54 -16.92
N MET A 118 1.22 -31.02 -16.79
CA MET A 118 0.70 -31.71 -15.62
C MET A 118 -0.13 -32.92 -16.04
N ALA A 119 0.05 -34.04 -15.34
CA ALA A 119 -0.79 -35.23 -15.48
C ALA A 119 -1.05 -35.83 -14.09
N ASP A 120 -2.31 -35.82 -13.66
CA ASP A 120 -2.70 -36.14 -12.29
C ASP A 120 -3.95 -37.04 -12.25
N THR A 121 -4.25 -37.58 -11.07
CA THR A 121 -5.45 -38.39 -10.81
C THR A 121 -6.21 -37.82 -9.61
N ILE A 122 -7.52 -37.62 -9.76
CA ILE A 122 -8.38 -37.14 -8.67
C ILE A 122 -8.66 -38.29 -7.69
N PHE A 123 -8.09 -38.19 -6.47
CA PHE A 123 -8.25 -39.15 -5.39
C PHE A 123 -9.25 -38.70 -4.32
N SER A 124 -9.82 -39.67 -3.61
CA SER A 124 -10.53 -39.41 -2.34
C SER A 124 -9.53 -39.08 -1.22
N PRO A 125 -9.95 -38.32 -0.19
CA PRO A 125 -9.11 -38.05 0.97
C PRO A 125 -8.72 -39.32 1.73
N ALA A 126 -7.64 -39.25 2.51
CA ALA A 126 -7.12 -40.39 3.25
C ALA A 126 -8.19 -41.05 4.13
N GLY A 127 -8.32 -42.37 4.01
CA GLY A 127 -9.30 -43.18 4.76
C GLY A 127 -10.67 -43.32 4.08
N ALA A 128 -10.95 -42.56 3.01
CA ALA A 128 -12.15 -42.74 2.20
C ALA A 128 -11.95 -43.83 1.13
N LYS A 129 -13.06 -44.50 0.77
CA LYS A 129 -13.17 -45.41 -0.37
C LYS A 129 -14.57 -45.28 -0.96
N GLU A 130 -14.71 -44.37 -1.91
CA GLU A 130 -16.01 -43.87 -2.37
C GLU A 130 -16.15 -43.68 -3.89
N ILE A 131 -15.04 -43.60 -4.64
CA ILE A 131 -15.02 -43.40 -6.09
C ILE A 131 -15.14 -44.74 -6.85
N ALA A 132 -16.00 -44.80 -7.86
CA ALA A 132 -16.10 -45.95 -8.78
C ALA A 132 -14.85 -46.09 -9.64
N ARG A 133 -14.50 -45.03 -10.37
CA ARG A 133 -13.34 -44.92 -11.28
C ARG A 133 -12.71 -43.55 -11.14
N HIS A 134 -11.39 -43.50 -11.18
CA HIS A 134 -10.69 -42.24 -11.03
C HIS A 134 -10.81 -41.36 -12.27
N CYS A 135 -11.04 -40.06 -12.05
CA CYS A 135 -11.00 -39.03 -13.09
C CYS A 135 -9.54 -38.54 -13.24
N PRO A 136 -8.89 -38.71 -14.40
CA PRO A 136 -7.61 -38.07 -14.67
C PRO A 136 -7.80 -36.57 -14.95
N ALA A 137 -6.76 -35.79 -14.65
CA ALA A 137 -6.66 -34.38 -14.97
C ALA A 137 -5.32 -34.11 -15.67
N VAL A 138 -5.32 -33.31 -16.74
CA VAL A 138 -4.09 -32.96 -17.48
C VAL A 138 -4.07 -31.46 -17.79
N VAL A 139 -2.90 -30.84 -17.73
CA VAL A 139 -2.65 -29.53 -18.36
C VAL A 139 -1.82 -29.78 -19.61
N VAL A 140 -2.28 -29.27 -20.75
CA VAL A 140 -1.73 -29.57 -22.08
C VAL A 140 -0.95 -28.35 -22.57
N ASP A 141 0.33 -28.52 -22.91
CA ASP A 141 1.21 -27.48 -23.47
C ASP A 141 0.87 -27.22 -24.93
N VAL A 142 -0.05 -26.30 -25.20
CA VAL A 142 -0.56 -26.06 -26.55
C VAL A 142 0.34 -25.04 -27.27
N PRO A 143 1.00 -25.40 -28.39
CA PRO A 143 1.93 -24.50 -29.05
C PRO A 143 1.27 -23.18 -29.48
N GLY A 144 1.81 -22.07 -29.00
CA GLY A 144 1.42 -20.72 -29.39
C GLY A 144 0.64 -19.94 -28.33
N THR A 145 0.16 -20.59 -27.26
CA THR A 145 -0.46 -19.93 -26.10
C THR A 145 0.43 -20.12 -24.85
N ASN A 146 0.26 -19.24 -23.86
CA ASN A 146 0.76 -19.47 -22.50
C ASN A 146 -0.38 -19.77 -21.51
N ALA A 147 -1.63 -19.76 -21.99
CA ALA A 147 -2.83 -20.06 -21.22
C ALA A 147 -3.23 -21.53 -21.44
N ASP A 148 -2.34 -22.44 -21.06
CA ASP A 148 -2.52 -23.88 -21.28
C ASP A 148 -3.80 -24.40 -20.61
N PRO A 149 -4.62 -25.19 -21.32
CA PRO A 149 -5.90 -25.64 -20.80
C PRO A 149 -5.75 -26.79 -19.79
N LEU A 150 -6.50 -26.73 -18.69
CA LEU A 150 -6.76 -27.86 -17.80
C LEU A 150 -7.93 -28.70 -18.33
N LEU A 151 -7.71 -29.99 -18.57
CA LEU A 151 -8.74 -30.94 -18.97
C LEU A 151 -8.96 -32.00 -17.89
N ILE A 152 -10.23 -32.26 -17.53
CA ILE A 152 -10.61 -33.31 -16.58
C ILE A 152 -11.61 -34.25 -17.24
N SER A 153 -11.30 -35.56 -17.26
CA SER A 153 -12.17 -36.56 -17.87
C SER A 153 -13.00 -37.31 -16.83
N ALA A 154 -14.33 -37.25 -16.95
CA ALA A 154 -15.27 -37.93 -16.07
C ALA A 154 -15.73 -39.27 -16.66
N HIS A 155 -15.84 -40.28 -15.80
CA HIS A 155 -16.63 -41.48 -16.07
C HIS A 155 -17.37 -41.90 -14.79
N LEU A 156 -18.46 -41.17 -14.52
CA LEU A 156 -19.18 -41.25 -13.26
C LEU A 156 -19.96 -42.55 -13.12
N LYS A 157 -20.44 -42.84 -11.90
CA LYS A 157 -21.18 -44.06 -11.59
C LYS A 157 -22.46 -44.17 -12.44
N SER A 158 -22.51 -45.21 -13.27
CA SER A 158 -23.70 -45.57 -14.07
C SER A 158 -24.85 -46.12 -13.22
N GLY A 159 -26.03 -46.28 -13.83
CA GLY A 159 -27.21 -46.85 -13.17
C GLY A 159 -28.18 -45.80 -12.59
N THR A 160 -29.38 -46.24 -12.26
CA THR A 160 -30.49 -45.35 -11.82
C THR A 160 -30.91 -45.57 -10.37
N GLY A 161 -30.15 -46.41 -9.64
CA GLY A 161 -30.37 -46.73 -8.25
C GLY A 161 -30.23 -45.53 -7.32
N THR A 162 -30.67 -45.71 -6.07
CA THR A 162 -30.53 -44.65 -5.06
C THR A 162 -29.07 -44.49 -4.64
N ASP A 163 -28.35 -45.60 -4.46
CA ASP A 163 -26.92 -45.66 -4.19
C ASP A 163 -26.07 -45.13 -5.37
N ASP A 164 -26.46 -45.41 -6.63
CA ASP A 164 -25.78 -44.87 -7.81
C ASP A 164 -25.80 -43.33 -7.84
N ARG A 165 -26.95 -42.71 -7.54
CA ARG A 165 -27.08 -41.24 -7.45
C ARG A 165 -26.21 -40.67 -6.33
N PHE A 166 -26.15 -41.35 -5.18
CA PHE A 166 -25.29 -40.91 -4.08
C PHE A 166 -23.81 -40.95 -4.48
N ARG A 167 -23.37 -42.05 -5.10
CA ARG A 167 -21.99 -42.20 -5.59
C ARG A 167 -21.63 -41.15 -6.64
N ARG A 168 -22.50 -40.87 -7.61
CA ARG A 168 -22.31 -39.75 -8.56
C ARG A 168 -22.18 -38.40 -7.88
N ALA A 169 -22.98 -38.13 -6.84
CA ALA A 169 -22.88 -36.87 -6.10
C ALA A 169 -21.54 -36.71 -5.40
N ILE A 170 -21.00 -37.80 -4.83
CA ILE A 170 -19.66 -37.80 -4.23
C ILE A 170 -18.57 -37.66 -5.28
N GLU A 171 -18.65 -38.37 -6.40
CA GLU A 171 -17.67 -38.27 -7.50
C GLU A 171 -17.66 -36.86 -8.13
N MET A 172 -18.83 -36.26 -8.34
CA MET A 172 -18.93 -34.85 -8.77
C MET A 172 -18.27 -33.92 -7.76
N ARG A 173 -18.51 -34.11 -6.46
CA ARG A 173 -17.85 -33.31 -5.43
C ARG A 173 -16.33 -33.44 -5.50
N ARG A 174 -15.78 -34.65 -5.65
CA ARG A 174 -14.33 -34.85 -5.75
C ARG A 174 -13.73 -34.15 -6.96
N LEU A 175 -14.44 -34.17 -8.08
CA LEU A 175 -14.05 -33.46 -9.28
C LEU A 175 -14.07 -31.94 -9.07
N THR A 176 -15.16 -31.38 -8.52
CA THR A 176 -15.29 -29.94 -8.32
C THR A 176 -14.37 -29.40 -7.25
N ASP A 177 -14.13 -30.17 -6.18
CA ASP A 177 -13.16 -29.83 -5.12
C ASP A 177 -11.74 -29.76 -5.72
N TYR A 178 -11.39 -30.70 -6.61
CA TYR A 178 -10.11 -30.67 -7.32
C TYR A 178 -9.96 -29.43 -8.20
N LEU A 179 -10.97 -29.11 -9.02
CA LEU A 179 -10.93 -27.91 -9.86
C LEU A 179 -10.80 -26.64 -9.01
N SER A 180 -11.58 -26.53 -7.92
CA SER A 180 -11.50 -25.40 -6.99
C SER A 180 -10.11 -25.25 -6.36
N ALA A 181 -9.43 -26.36 -6.09
CA ALA A 181 -8.09 -26.39 -5.50
C ALA A 181 -6.96 -26.21 -6.53
N SER A 182 -7.25 -26.31 -7.83
CA SER A 182 -6.24 -26.24 -8.90
C SER A 182 -5.71 -24.82 -9.17
N GLY A 183 -6.40 -23.79 -8.67
CA GLY A 183 -6.08 -22.39 -8.90
C GLY A 183 -6.63 -21.81 -10.21
N PHE A 184 -7.32 -22.62 -11.04
CA PHE A 184 -8.00 -22.16 -12.23
C PHE A 184 -9.28 -21.38 -11.87
N GLU A 185 -9.48 -20.24 -12.53
CA GLU A 185 -10.63 -19.35 -12.38
C GLU A 185 -11.57 -19.41 -13.60
N GLY A 186 -12.67 -18.66 -13.53
CA GLY A 186 -13.67 -18.62 -14.60
C GLY A 186 -13.15 -18.07 -15.92
N SER A 187 -12.11 -17.23 -15.90
CA SER A 187 -11.47 -16.63 -17.07
C SER A 187 -10.40 -17.53 -17.72
N ASP A 188 -9.88 -18.52 -17.00
CA ASP A 188 -8.83 -19.42 -17.48
C ASP A 188 -9.36 -20.45 -18.47
N ASN A 189 -8.46 -21.20 -19.12
CA ASN A 189 -8.84 -22.28 -20.02
C ASN A 189 -9.00 -23.58 -19.21
N PHE A 190 -10.24 -23.99 -18.91
CA PHE A 190 -10.51 -25.32 -18.37
C PHE A 190 -11.70 -25.99 -19.05
N ILE A 191 -11.64 -27.32 -19.16
CA ILE A 191 -12.63 -28.17 -19.82
C ILE A 191 -12.83 -29.44 -18.99
N VAL A 192 -14.04 -29.67 -18.50
CA VAL A 192 -14.46 -30.94 -17.91
C VAL A 192 -15.34 -31.66 -18.92
N LEU A 193 -14.92 -32.84 -19.35
CA LEU A 193 -15.60 -33.62 -20.39
C LEU A 193 -15.68 -35.10 -20.02
N GLY A 194 -16.54 -35.87 -20.66
CA GLY A 194 -16.66 -37.31 -20.41
C GLY A 194 -18.09 -37.78 -20.19
N ASP A 195 -18.23 -39.02 -19.73
CA ASP A 195 -19.51 -39.64 -19.42
C ASP A 195 -19.92 -39.34 -17.97
N PHE A 196 -20.92 -38.46 -17.84
CA PHE A 196 -21.47 -38.04 -16.54
C PHE A 196 -22.59 -38.95 -16.05
N ASN A 197 -23.12 -39.82 -16.90
CA ASN A 197 -24.23 -40.70 -16.59
C ASN A 197 -25.38 -39.97 -15.83
N PRO A 198 -25.88 -38.81 -16.28
CA PRO A 198 -26.91 -38.07 -15.56
C PRO A 198 -28.18 -38.92 -15.40
N SER A 199 -28.73 -38.94 -14.18
CA SER A 199 -30.02 -39.53 -13.87
C SER A 199 -31.12 -38.48 -14.03
N GLY A 200 -32.37 -38.90 -14.26
CA GLY A 200 -33.49 -37.98 -14.42
C GLY A 200 -34.15 -37.47 -13.13
N ILE A 201 -33.60 -37.75 -11.93
CA ILE A 201 -34.25 -37.43 -10.65
C ILE A 201 -33.24 -36.83 -9.65
N ASN A 202 -33.49 -35.59 -9.22
CA ASN A 202 -32.81 -34.94 -8.08
C ASN A 202 -33.09 -35.71 -6.78
N LYS A 203 -32.11 -35.82 -5.88
CA LYS A 203 -32.30 -36.52 -4.60
C LYS A 203 -31.41 -35.95 -3.49
N VAL A 204 -31.99 -35.68 -2.33
CA VAL A 204 -31.25 -35.32 -1.11
C VAL A 204 -31.13 -36.53 -0.21
N PHE A 205 -29.94 -36.78 0.31
CA PHE A 205 -29.60 -37.86 1.23
C PHE A 205 -29.27 -37.25 2.59
N THR A 206 -29.93 -37.72 3.64
CA THR A 206 -29.63 -37.31 5.02
C THR A 206 -28.82 -38.36 5.79
N GLU A 207 -28.60 -39.53 5.16
CA GLU A 207 -27.81 -40.65 5.65
C GLU A 207 -27.29 -41.48 4.46
N LEU A 208 -26.39 -42.43 4.72
CA LEU A 208 -25.89 -43.35 3.69
C LEU A 208 -27.04 -44.22 3.15
N PRO A 209 -27.27 -44.26 1.83
CA PRO A 209 -28.28 -45.15 1.26
C PRO A 209 -27.88 -46.62 1.35
N ALA A 210 -28.87 -47.50 1.45
CA ALA A 210 -28.67 -48.93 1.25
C ALA A 210 -28.24 -49.23 -0.20
N GLY A 211 -27.47 -50.30 -0.40
CA GLY A 211 -26.98 -50.73 -1.73
C GLY A 211 -25.52 -50.37 -2.02
N LEU A 212 -24.90 -49.52 -1.19
CA LEU A 212 -23.47 -49.21 -1.30
C LEU A 212 -22.60 -50.47 -1.11
N PRO A 213 -21.41 -50.54 -1.75
CA PRO A 213 -20.45 -51.61 -1.51
C PRO A 213 -20.14 -51.79 -0.02
N SER A 214 -19.93 -53.02 0.43
CA SER A 214 -19.66 -53.32 1.85
C SER A 214 -18.38 -52.68 2.38
N THR A 215 -17.46 -52.28 1.49
CA THR A 215 -16.22 -51.56 1.83
C THR A 215 -16.29 -50.06 1.54
N PHE A 216 -17.48 -49.53 1.26
CA PHE A 216 -17.69 -48.09 1.06
C PHE A 216 -17.43 -47.34 2.36
N ALA A 217 -16.53 -46.37 2.28
CA ALA A 217 -16.17 -45.49 3.38
C ALA A 217 -16.23 -44.06 2.87
N LEU A 218 -17.19 -43.29 3.39
CA LEU A 218 -17.35 -41.88 3.05
C LEU A 218 -16.25 -41.07 3.75
N GLY A 219 -15.65 -40.10 3.03
CA GLY A 219 -14.67 -39.20 3.62
C GLY A 219 -15.23 -38.39 4.80
N THR A 220 -14.38 -38.11 5.79
CA THR A 220 -14.75 -37.33 7.00
C THR A 220 -15.03 -35.86 6.69
N ASP A 221 -14.65 -35.40 5.50
CA ASP A 221 -14.92 -34.07 4.97
C ASP A 221 -16.35 -33.91 4.42
N VAL A 222 -17.11 -35.00 4.30
CA VAL A 222 -18.49 -34.99 3.81
C VAL A 222 -19.47 -35.06 4.98
N SER A 223 -20.26 -34.00 5.14
CA SER A 223 -21.39 -33.96 6.06
C SER A 223 -22.72 -34.13 5.32
N PHE A 224 -23.74 -34.63 6.03
CA PHE A 224 -25.10 -34.69 5.53
C PHE A 224 -25.84 -33.37 5.80
N PRO A 225 -26.78 -32.95 4.92
CA PRO A 225 -27.26 -33.69 3.76
C PRO A 225 -26.35 -33.62 2.52
N VAL A 226 -26.28 -34.72 1.76
CA VAL A 226 -25.63 -34.77 0.43
C VAL A 226 -26.70 -34.69 -0.64
N SER A 227 -26.54 -33.80 -1.62
CA SER A 227 -27.52 -33.61 -2.69
C SER A 227 -27.01 -34.15 -4.02
N TYR A 228 -27.82 -34.98 -4.66
CA TYR A 228 -27.68 -35.33 -6.06
C TYR A 228 -28.54 -34.40 -6.93
N SER A 229 -27.90 -33.74 -7.91
CA SER A 229 -28.54 -32.88 -8.89
C SER A 229 -28.43 -33.49 -10.29
N THR A 230 -29.49 -33.36 -11.08
CA THR A 230 -29.48 -33.70 -12.52
C THR A 230 -28.82 -32.61 -13.36
N ASN A 231 -28.69 -31.40 -12.81
CA ASN A 231 -27.93 -30.33 -13.43
C ASN A 231 -26.48 -30.38 -12.94
N MET A 232 -25.57 -30.93 -13.74
CA MET A 232 -24.17 -31.10 -13.35
C MET A 232 -23.45 -29.78 -13.04
N VAL A 233 -23.87 -28.66 -13.67
CA VAL A 233 -23.31 -27.33 -13.40
C VAL A 233 -23.56 -26.89 -11.94
N SER A 234 -24.63 -27.37 -11.30
CA SER A 234 -24.97 -26.92 -9.93
C SER A 234 -24.01 -27.43 -8.84
N TYR A 235 -23.09 -28.34 -9.18
CA TYR A 235 -22.06 -28.81 -8.25
C TYR A 235 -20.88 -27.84 -8.11
N PHE A 236 -20.72 -26.92 -9.08
CA PHE A 236 -19.61 -25.98 -9.10
C PHE A 236 -19.98 -24.75 -8.27
N THR A 237 -19.27 -24.52 -7.17
CA THR A 237 -19.38 -23.30 -6.36
C THR A 237 -18.36 -22.22 -6.76
N GLY A 238 -17.42 -22.57 -7.63
CA GLY A 238 -16.37 -21.72 -8.20
C GLY A 238 -15.18 -22.59 -8.66
N PRO A 239 -14.57 -22.33 -9.83
CA PRO A 239 -15.13 -21.59 -10.97
C PRO A 239 -16.37 -22.31 -11.55
N ILE A 240 -17.37 -21.55 -12.03
CA ILE A 240 -18.62 -22.10 -12.58
C ILE A 240 -18.48 -22.28 -14.10
N PRO A 241 -18.62 -23.52 -14.64
CA PRO A 241 -18.52 -23.76 -16.07
C PRO A 241 -19.81 -23.41 -16.82
N THR A 242 -19.66 -23.18 -18.12
CA THR A 242 -20.73 -23.20 -19.11
C THR A 242 -20.88 -24.62 -19.66
N LEU A 243 -22.08 -25.18 -19.56
CA LEU A 243 -22.44 -26.43 -20.25
C LEU A 243 -22.66 -26.14 -21.73
N LEU A 244 -21.89 -26.80 -22.58
CA LEU A 244 -22.09 -26.73 -24.03
C LEU A 244 -23.26 -27.61 -24.48
N ASP A 245 -23.88 -27.24 -25.60
CA ASP A 245 -25.01 -27.95 -26.20
C ASP A 245 -24.64 -28.51 -27.59
N PRO A 246 -23.71 -29.48 -27.68
CA PRO A 246 -23.33 -30.08 -28.95
C PRO A 246 -24.51 -30.85 -29.55
N ARG A 247 -24.63 -30.81 -30.88
CA ARG A 247 -25.71 -31.49 -31.62
C ARG A 247 -25.13 -32.40 -32.70
N GLN A 248 -25.81 -33.51 -32.96
CA GLN A 248 -25.62 -34.30 -34.18
C GLN A 248 -26.06 -33.48 -35.41
N MET A 249 -25.62 -33.87 -36.62
CA MET A 249 -25.96 -33.13 -37.85
C MET A 249 -27.48 -33.03 -38.14
N ASN A 250 -28.30 -33.88 -37.51
CA ASN A 250 -29.77 -33.82 -37.60
C ASN A 250 -30.42 -32.98 -36.48
N GLY A 251 -29.64 -32.36 -35.59
CA GLY A 251 -30.08 -31.55 -34.46
C GLY A 251 -30.33 -32.32 -33.15
N ASN A 252 -30.11 -33.64 -33.09
CA ASN A 252 -30.29 -34.45 -31.87
C ASN A 252 -29.14 -34.21 -30.87
N ASP A 253 -29.44 -34.15 -29.56
CA ASP A 253 -28.47 -34.05 -28.45
C ASP A 253 -28.09 -35.42 -27.84
N GLY A 254 -28.68 -36.51 -28.29
CA GLY A 254 -28.33 -37.84 -27.80
C GLY A 254 -26.88 -38.17 -28.10
N THR A 255 -26.09 -38.46 -27.06
CA THR A 255 -24.71 -38.97 -27.15
C THR A 255 -24.65 -40.48 -26.96
N TYR A 256 -25.80 -41.11 -26.71
CA TYR A 256 -25.98 -42.55 -26.53
C TYR A 256 -27.00 -43.09 -27.54
N GLU A 257 -26.89 -44.35 -27.95
CA GLU A 257 -27.69 -44.94 -29.05
C GLU A 257 -29.21 -44.87 -28.82
N PHE A 258 -29.64 -44.85 -27.56
CA PHE A 258 -31.05 -44.71 -27.18
C PHE A 258 -31.52 -43.25 -27.00
N GLY A 259 -30.70 -42.28 -27.41
CA GLY A 259 -31.05 -40.85 -27.47
C GLY A 259 -30.86 -40.09 -26.16
N GLN A 260 -30.19 -40.68 -25.17
CA GLN A 260 -29.83 -39.99 -23.93
C GLN A 260 -28.57 -39.14 -24.13
N THR A 261 -28.50 -38.00 -23.47
CA THR A 261 -27.27 -37.19 -23.37
C THR A 261 -26.53 -37.60 -22.11
N LEU A 262 -25.49 -38.41 -22.27
CA LEU A 262 -24.65 -38.92 -21.18
C LEU A 262 -23.29 -38.23 -21.13
N ASP A 263 -22.77 -37.88 -22.30
CA ASP A 263 -21.45 -37.30 -22.50
C ASP A 263 -21.57 -35.78 -22.57
N LEU A 264 -20.92 -35.07 -21.65
CA LEU A 264 -21.06 -33.62 -21.51
C LEU A 264 -19.72 -32.91 -21.73
N LEU A 265 -19.78 -31.66 -22.19
CA LEU A 265 -18.65 -30.72 -22.20
C LEU A 265 -19.01 -29.50 -21.34
N LEU A 266 -18.33 -29.33 -20.23
CA LEU A 266 -18.43 -28.21 -19.30
C LEU A 266 -17.14 -27.40 -19.39
N VAL A 267 -17.20 -26.16 -19.87
CA VAL A 267 -16.01 -25.34 -20.12
C VAL A 267 -16.01 -24.08 -19.29
N SER A 268 -14.85 -23.46 -19.07
CA SER A 268 -14.78 -22.18 -18.38
C SER A 268 -15.63 -21.10 -19.04
N ALA A 269 -16.07 -20.12 -18.25
CA ALA A 269 -16.83 -18.98 -18.78
C ALA A 269 -16.00 -18.15 -19.77
N GLY A 270 -14.69 -18.01 -19.53
CA GLY A 270 -13.74 -17.35 -20.41
C GLY A 270 -13.64 -18.04 -21.76
N LEU A 271 -13.56 -19.37 -21.78
CA LEU A 271 -13.46 -20.15 -23.01
C LEU A 271 -14.79 -20.16 -23.78
N ALA A 272 -15.93 -20.27 -23.09
CA ALA A 272 -17.26 -20.15 -23.70
C ALA A 272 -17.57 -18.72 -24.18
N GLY A 273 -16.88 -17.70 -23.65
CA GLY A 273 -16.99 -16.31 -24.07
C GLY A 273 -16.25 -15.99 -25.38
N ARG A 274 -15.47 -16.93 -25.91
CA ARG A 274 -14.70 -16.81 -27.16
C ARG A 274 -15.38 -17.60 -28.29
N PRO A 275 -14.97 -17.42 -29.56
CA PRO A 275 -15.44 -18.27 -30.64
C PRO A 275 -15.19 -19.76 -30.34
N TYR A 276 -16.27 -20.55 -30.33
CA TYR A 276 -16.23 -21.99 -30.21
C TYR A 276 -17.31 -22.63 -31.07
N ALA A 277 -17.16 -23.91 -31.38
CA ALA A 277 -18.21 -24.73 -31.99
C ALA A 277 -18.08 -26.18 -31.52
N ALA A 278 -19.21 -26.87 -31.35
CA ALA A 278 -19.23 -28.23 -30.80
C ALA A 278 -20.21 -29.13 -31.57
N GLU A 279 -19.89 -30.43 -31.69
CA GLU A 279 -20.66 -31.40 -32.47
C GLU A 279 -20.63 -32.79 -31.82
N ILE A 280 -21.73 -33.55 -32.00
CA ILE A 280 -21.79 -34.99 -31.70
C ILE A 280 -21.59 -35.75 -33.01
N TYR A 281 -20.52 -36.54 -33.10
CA TYR A 281 -20.16 -37.27 -34.31
C TYR A 281 -20.97 -38.56 -34.47
N ASN A 282 -21.70 -38.68 -35.58
CA ASN A 282 -22.42 -39.88 -35.97
C ASN A 282 -22.14 -40.20 -37.44
N SER A 283 -21.45 -41.31 -37.72
CA SER A 283 -21.07 -41.72 -39.08
C SER A 283 -22.26 -41.93 -40.02
N GLY A 284 -23.45 -42.25 -39.49
CA GLY A 284 -24.67 -42.38 -40.28
C GLY A 284 -25.23 -41.03 -40.78
N LEU A 285 -24.77 -39.92 -40.20
CA LEU A 285 -25.19 -38.56 -40.54
C LEU A 285 -24.09 -37.75 -41.23
N ASP A 286 -22.82 -38.13 -41.06
CA ASP A 286 -21.68 -37.54 -41.78
C ASP A 286 -21.74 -37.91 -43.27
N VAL A 287 -22.19 -36.97 -44.11
CA VAL A 287 -22.36 -37.18 -45.57
C VAL A 287 -21.41 -36.34 -46.42
N SER A 288 -20.80 -35.28 -45.85
CA SER A 288 -19.84 -34.41 -46.53
C SER A 288 -19.06 -33.51 -45.55
N ASN A 289 -18.01 -32.84 -46.02
CA ASN A 289 -17.28 -31.82 -45.24
C ASN A 289 -17.89 -30.40 -45.35
N SER A 290 -19.04 -30.22 -46.00
CA SER A 290 -19.66 -28.88 -46.15
C SER A 290 -20.54 -28.45 -44.99
N ASP A 291 -20.93 -29.39 -44.13
CA ASP A 291 -21.87 -29.18 -43.03
C ASP A 291 -21.27 -29.66 -41.70
N GLY A 292 -21.59 -28.97 -40.61
CA GLY A 292 -21.01 -29.22 -39.28
C GLY A 292 -19.59 -28.67 -39.11
N LEU A 293 -18.92 -29.11 -38.05
CA LEU A 293 -17.51 -28.81 -37.81
C LEU A 293 -16.62 -29.44 -38.90
N PRO A 294 -15.51 -28.79 -39.32
CA PRO A 294 -14.57 -29.37 -40.27
C PRO A 294 -14.02 -30.72 -39.79
N LYS A 295 -13.90 -31.71 -40.68
CA LYS A 295 -13.43 -33.07 -40.36
C LYS A 295 -12.38 -33.55 -41.37
N SER A 296 -11.50 -34.45 -40.96
CA SER A 296 -10.40 -34.93 -41.80
C SER A 296 -10.84 -36.04 -42.76
N GLY A 297 -10.35 -36.03 -44.00
CA GLY A 297 -10.64 -37.09 -44.98
C GLY A 297 -12.06 -37.08 -45.55
N SER A 298 -12.53 -38.26 -45.97
CA SER A 298 -13.88 -38.49 -46.51
C SER A 298 -14.80 -39.09 -45.44
N PRO A 299 -16.13 -38.92 -45.54
CA PRO A 299 -17.07 -39.54 -44.61
C PRO A 299 -16.90 -41.05 -44.49
N LEU A 300 -17.11 -41.57 -43.27
CA LEU A 300 -16.97 -42.99 -42.94
C LEU A 300 -18.20 -43.80 -43.40
N ALA A 301 -18.13 -45.14 -43.29
CA ALA A 301 -19.30 -45.98 -43.52
C ALA A 301 -20.38 -45.68 -42.46
N ALA A 302 -21.65 -45.72 -42.84
CA ALA A 302 -22.75 -45.33 -41.94
C ALA A 302 -22.81 -46.15 -40.64
N SER A 303 -22.34 -47.40 -40.64
CA SER A 303 -22.31 -48.28 -39.47
C SER A 303 -21.15 -48.02 -38.52
N THR A 304 -20.13 -47.25 -38.91
CA THR A 304 -18.86 -47.16 -38.14
C THR A 304 -19.08 -46.70 -36.69
N SER A 305 -19.96 -45.73 -36.43
CA SER A 305 -20.30 -45.32 -35.05
C SER A 305 -20.94 -46.46 -34.25
N SER A 306 -21.91 -47.19 -34.81
CA SER A 306 -22.54 -48.32 -34.13
C SER A 306 -21.65 -49.57 -34.03
N ASP A 307 -20.66 -49.69 -34.90
CA ASP A 307 -19.64 -50.74 -34.84
C ASP A 307 -18.59 -50.43 -33.76
N ALA A 308 -18.35 -49.14 -33.46
CA ALA A 308 -17.36 -48.69 -32.47
C ALA A 308 -17.90 -48.67 -31.04
N SER A 309 -19.14 -48.21 -30.82
CA SER A 309 -19.68 -48.03 -29.47
C SER A 309 -21.19 -47.80 -29.51
N ASP A 310 -21.86 -48.02 -28.38
CA ASP A 310 -23.22 -47.54 -28.15
C ASP A 310 -23.27 -46.04 -27.75
N HIS A 311 -22.11 -45.39 -27.57
CA HIS A 311 -21.94 -43.95 -27.47
C HIS A 311 -21.50 -43.31 -28.80
N TYR A 312 -21.75 -42.01 -28.91
CA TYR A 312 -21.24 -41.15 -29.98
C TYR A 312 -20.14 -40.24 -29.41
N ALA A 313 -19.03 -40.11 -30.13
CA ALA A 313 -17.98 -39.17 -29.76
C ALA A 313 -18.49 -37.71 -29.81
N VAL A 314 -18.12 -36.91 -28.81
CA VAL A 314 -18.48 -35.49 -28.73
C VAL A 314 -17.22 -34.65 -28.79
N PHE A 315 -17.18 -33.64 -29.65
CA PHE A 315 -15.98 -32.82 -29.86
C PHE A 315 -16.30 -31.34 -30.05
N ALA A 316 -15.30 -30.49 -29.77
CA ALA A 316 -15.43 -29.05 -29.90
C ALA A 316 -14.11 -28.38 -30.30
N ASP A 317 -14.23 -27.28 -31.05
CA ASP A 317 -13.17 -26.33 -31.39
C ASP A 317 -13.26 -25.12 -30.47
N PHE A 318 -12.12 -24.73 -29.89
CA PHE A 318 -12.00 -23.56 -29.03
C PHE A 318 -10.89 -22.61 -29.50
N GLU A 319 -11.11 -21.31 -29.31
CA GLU A 319 -10.09 -20.28 -29.36
C GLU A 319 -9.51 -20.05 -27.94
N LEU A 320 -8.24 -20.41 -27.74
CA LEU A 320 -7.56 -20.34 -26.45
C LEU A 320 -7.12 -18.92 -26.07
N ASP A 321 -6.90 -18.04 -27.06
CA ASP A 321 -6.44 -16.66 -26.87
C ASP A 321 -7.36 -15.69 -27.63
N GLN A 322 -7.93 -14.68 -26.98
CA GLN A 322 -8.66 -13.61 -27.68
C GLN A 322 -7.69 -12.76 -28.51
N ALA A 323 -8.02 -12.49 -29.78
CA ALA A 323 -7.37 -11.42 -30.54
C ALA A 323 -7.78 -10.04 -29.97
N LEU A 324 -7.02 -9.52 -28.99
CA LEU A 324 -7.25 -8.21 -28.38
C LEU A 324 -6.71 -7.07 -29.26
N PHE A 325 -7.39 -5.91 -29.26
CA PHE A 325 -6.82 -4.68 -29.81
C PHE A 325 -5.73 -4.13 -28.88
N ASN A 326 -4.62 -3.63 -29.40
CA ASN A 326 -3.55 -3.13 -28.54
C ASN A 326 -3.91 -1.77 -27.95
N LEU A 327 -3.91 -1.68 -26.61
CA LEU A 327 -3.76 -0.43 -25.89
C LEU A 327 -2.26 -0.09 -25.85
N ALA A 328 -1.93 1.20 -25.85
CA ALA A 328 -0.56 1.65 -25.62
C ALA A 328 -0.53 2.68 -24.50
N LEU A 329 0.47 2.57 -23.62
CA LEU A 329 0.68 3.44 -22.48
C LEU A 329 2.04 4.11 -22.58
N ALA A 330 2.08 5.42 -22.33
CA ALA A 330 3.32 6.19 -22.29
C ALA A 330 3.31 7.17 -21.10
N GLY A 331 4.46 7.32 -20.44
CA GLY A 331 4.71 8.42 -19.50
C GLY A 331 5.34 9.62 -20.20
N SER A 332 5.03 10.84 -19.76
CA SER A 332 5.64 12.07 -20.29
C SER A 332 7.15 12.15 -20.04
N VAL A 333 7.63 11.56 -18.95
CA VAL A 333 9.03 11.52 -18.53
C VAL A 333 9.39 10.11 -18.01
N PRO A 334 10.66 9.68 -18.11
CA PRO A 334 11.09 8.35 -17.67
C PRO A 334 11.31 8.25 -16.14
N SER A 335 11.35 9.38 -15.44
CA SER A 335 11.56 9.46 -14.00
C SER A 335 10.90 10.71 -13.41
N VAL A 336 10.58 10.67 -12.13
CA VAL A 336 10.02 11.77 -11.35
C VAL A 336 10.60 11.70 -9.93
N MET A 337 10.86 12.83 -9.28
CA MET A 337 11.27 12.85 -7.89
C MET A 337 10.07 12.65 -6.96
N GLU A 338 10.31 12.04 -5.81
CA GLU A 338 9.36 12.10 -4.71
C GLU A 338 9.06 13.57 -4.34
N GLY A 339 7.79 13.89 -4.08
CA GLY A 339 7.34 15.26 -3.76
C GLY A 339 7.25 16.25 -4.95
N ASP A 340 7.63 15.86 -6.17
CA ASP A 340 7.45 16.71 -7.36
C ASP A 340 6.00 17.22 -7.55
N PRO A 341 5.80 18.43 -8.11
CA PRO A 341 4.46 18.96 -8.35
C PRO A 341 3.56 18.04 -9.17
N ALA A 342 2.27 18.03 -8.84
CA ALA A 342 1.25 17.29 -9.57
C ALA A 342 1.31 17.57 -11.09
N GLY A 343 1.34 16.50 -11.89
CA GLY A 343 1.40 16.61 -13.36
C GLY A 343 2.80 16.67 -13.96
N THR A 344 3.87 16.60 -13.16
CA THR A 344 5.24 16.41 -13.65
C THR A 344 5.36 15.11 -14.46
N LEU A 345 4.78 14.02 -13.94
CA LEU A 345 4.53 12.78 -14.67
C LEU A 345 3.05 12.71 -15.08
N THR A 346 2.80 12.54 -16.38
CA THR A 346 1.47 12.25 -16.93
C THR A 346 1.49 10.94 -17.69
N LEU A 347 0.44 10.15 -17.54
CA LEU A 347 0.24 8.89 -18.25
C LEU A 347 -0.74 9.12 -19.40
N THR A 348 -0.38 8.64 -20.59
CA THR A 348 -1.21 8.71 -21.79
C THR A 348 -1.57 7.30 -22.26
N ALA A 349 -2.86 6.95 -22.18
CA ALA A 349 -3.41 5.75 -22.81
C ALA A 349 -3.84 6.07 -24.24
N SER A 350 -3.53 5.19 -25.19
CA SER A 350 -3.76 5.42 -26.62
C SER A 350 -4.26 4.18 -27.37
N LEU A 351 -5.18 4.41 -28.30
CA LEU A 351 -5.76 3.44 -29.22
C LEU A 351 -5.15 3.61 -30.61
N ALA A 352 -5.00 2.51 -31.36
CA ALA A 352 -4.47 2.55 -32.73
C ALA A 352 -5.39 3.29 -33.74
N ALA A 353 -6.67 3.42 -33.42
CA ALA A 353 -7.66 4.20 -34.17
C ALA A 353 -8.66 4.86 -33.21
N PRO A 354 -9.37 5.93 -33.61
CA PRO A 354 -10.39 6.56 -32.78
C PRO A 354 -11.47 5.57 -32.34
N ALA A 355 -11.93 5.69 -31.09
CA ALA A 355 -12.94 4.81 -30.53
C ALA A 355 -14.31 5.06 -31.17
N ASP A 356 -15.00 4.00 -31.60
CA ASP A 356 -16.36 4.11 -32.16
C ASP A 356 -17.43 4.42 -31.08
N SER A 357 -17.13 4.08 -29.83
CA SER A 357 -17.92 4.38 -28.63
C SER A 357 -16.99 4.75 -27.47
N PRO A 358 -17.47 5.39 -26.39
CA PRO A 358 -16.62 5.68 -25.24
C PRO A 358 -15.97 4.41 -24.68
N VAL A 359 -14.67 4.47 -24.38
CA VAL A 359 -13.89 3.38 -23.77
C VAL A 359 -13.43 3.84 -22.40
N THR A 360 -13.82 3.13 -21.35
CA THR A 360 -13.27 3.34 -20.01
C THR A 360 -11.93 2.63 -19.92
N VAL A 361 -10.88 3.39 -19.62
CA VAL A 361 -9.54 2.87 -19.33
C VAL A 361 -9.31 2.96 -17.83
N GLU A 362 -8.85 1.86 -17.25
CA GLU A 362 -8.51 1.77 -15.84
C GLU A 362 -6.99 1.80 -15.69
N PHE A 363 -6.46 2.80 -14.98
CA PHE A 363 -5.04 2.90 -14.66
C PHE A 363 -4.76 2.26 -13.30
N SER A 364 -3.61 1.61 -13.18
CA SER A 364 -3.08 1.16 -11.89
C SER A 364 -1.59 1.45 -11.76
N SER A 365 -1.14 1.64 -10.52
CA SER A 365 0.27 1.78 -10.15
C SER A 365 0.68 0.55 -9.36
N SER A 366 1.90 0.05 -9.57
CA SER A 366 2.48 -0.99 -8.71
C SER A 366 2.81 -0.47 -7.30
N ASP A 367 2.82 0.86 -7.11
CA ASP A 367 3.02 1.53 -5.83
C ASP A 367 2.08 2.75 -5.71
N PRO A 368 0.79 2.52 -5.39
CA PRO A 368 -0.21 3.59 -5.32
C PRO A 368 -0.07 4.47 -4.08
N ALA A 369 0.71 4.06 -3.08
CA ALA A 369 0.96 4.87 -1.88
C ALA A 369 1.95 6.00 -2.19
N ALA A 370 3.04 5.69 -2.90
CA ALA A 370 4.03 6.68 -3.32
C ALA A 370 3.58 7.48 -4.57
N LEU A 371 2.92 6.82 -5.52
CA LEU A 371 2.44 7.41 -6.78
C LEU A 371 0.93 7.21 -6.99
N PRO A 372 0.07 7.93 -6.26
CA PRO A 372 -1.37 7.88 -6.48
C PRO A 372 -1.75 8.44 -7.86
N ILE A 373 -2.74 7.81 -8.49
CA ILE A 373 -3.25 8.15 -9.83
C ILE A 373 -4.77 8.03 -9.87
N ASP A 374 -5.43 8.84 -10.71
CA ASP A 374 -6.84 8.63 -11.00
C ASP A 374 -7.02 7.28 -11.70
N SER A 375 -7.77 6.38 -11.06
CA SER A 375 -7.84 4.99 -11.51
C SER A 375 -8.69 4.78 -12.75
N SER A 376 -9.59 5.71 -13.11
CA SER A 376 -10.54 5.53 -14.21
C SER A 376 -10.69 6.79 -15.04
N VAL A 377 -10.39 6.69 -16.34
CA VAL A 377 -10.54 7.78 -17.31
C VAL A 377 -11.28 7.26 -18.55
N VAL A 378 -12.04 8.13 -19.21
CA VAL A 378 -12.80 7.76 -20.42
C VAL A 378 -12.12 8.33 -21.65
N ILE A 379 -11.83 7.49 -22.64
CA ILE A 379 -11.56 7.90 -24.02
C ILE A 379 -12.92 8.12 -24.71
N PRO A 380 -13.31 9.35 -25.05
CA PRO A 380 -14.61 9.61 -25.68
C PRO A 380 -14.72 9.00 -27.09
N ALA A 381 -15.95 8.76 -27.55
CA ALA A 381 -16.18 8.39 -28.95
C ALA A 381 -15.56 9.43 -29.91
N GLY A 382 -14.83 8.96 -30.91
CA GLY A 382 -14.10 9.79 -31.88
C GLY A 382 -12.72 10.28 -31.40
N ALA A 383 -12.31 9.99 -30.16
CA ALA A 383 -10.97 10.22 -29.65
C ALA A 383 -10.14 8.93 -29.66
N SER A 384 -8.81 9.07 -29.65
CA SER A 384 -7.88 7.93 -29.60
C SER A 384 -6.98 7.94 -28.38
N VAL A 385 -7.11 8.93 -27.48
CA VAL A 385 -6.24 9.09 -26.31
C VAL A 385 -7.01 9.59 -25.09
N ALA A 386 -6.52 9.24 -23.91
CA ALA A 386 -6.86 9.85 -22.62
C ALA A 386 -5.59 10.00 -21.78
N THR A 387 -5.55 11.02 -20.92
CA THR A 387 -4.39 11.32 -20.08
C THR A 387 -4.80 11.46 -18.62
N THR A 388 -3.93 11.03 -17.71
CA THR A 388 -4.07 11.29 -16.27
C THR A 388 -2.75 11.79 -15.68
N GLY A 389 -2.82 12.63 -14.64
CA GLY A 389 -1.65 13.07 -13.90
C GLY A 389 -1.29 12.06 -12.82
N VAL A 390 0.01 11.88 -12.58
CA VAL A 390 0.53 11.15 -11.42
C VAL A 390 0.85 12.17 -10.33
N LEU A 391 0.34 11.93 -9.14
CA LEU A 391 0.75 12.63 -7.94
C LEU A 391 1.98 11.91 -7.38
N THR A 392 2.97 12.65 -6.92
CA THR A 392 4.09 12.09 -6.17
C THR A 392 3.95 12.50 -4.71
N ARG A 393 4.41 11.63 -3.80
CA ARG A 393 4.46 11.91 -2.38
C ARG A 393 5.86 11.65 -1.89
N ARG A 394 6.39 12.57 -1.09
CA ARG A 394 7.64 12.38 -0.38
C ARG A 394 7.40 11.47 0.82
N ASN A 395 8.23 10.45 0.96
CA ASN A 395 8.06 9.46 2.01
C ASN A 395 8.97 9.71 3.23
N TYR A 396 9.94 10.63 3.11
CA TYR A 396 10.90 11.00 4.15
C TYR A 396 11.75 9.82 4.65
N ALA A 397 12.07 8.90 3.76
CA ALA A 397 12.92 7.74 4.00
C ALA A 397 13.94 7.62 2.87
N ALA A 398 15.22 7.66 3.23
CA ALA A 398 16.33 7.41 2.31
C ALA A 398 16.40 5.92 1.93
N ASP A 399 15.48 5.47 1.08
CA ASP A 399 15.28 4.09 0.64
C ASP A 399 15.75 3.84 -0.80
N GLY A 400 16.21 4.88 -1.48
CA GLY A 400 16.79 4.84 -2.80
C GLY A 400 15.75 4.79 -3.93
N SER A 401 16.19 5.13 -5.14
CA SER A 401 15.28 5.17 -6.29
C SER A 401 14.68 3.81 -6.61
N ARG A 402 13.37 3.77 -6.88
CA ARG A 402 12.62 2.55 -7.22
C ARG A 402 11.90 2.67 -8.54
N THR A 403 11.76 1.53 -9.23
CA THR A 403 10.99 1.47 -10.47
C THR A 403 9.53 1.20 -10.16
N VAL A 404 8.66 2.15 -10.52
CA VAL A 404 7.21 1.99 -10.43
C VAL A 404 6.66 1.65 -11.81
N THR A 405 5.88 0.58 -11.90
CA THR A 405 5.21 0.17 -13.13
C THR A 405 3.76 0.62 -13.08
N PHE A 406 3.37 1.37 -14.09
CA PHE A 406 1.98 1.71 -14.34
C PHE A 406 1.40 0.76 -15.36
N ALA A 407 0.15 0.36 -15.15
CA ALA A 407 -0.61 -0.41 -16.10
C ALA A 407 -1.87 0.35 -16.51
N VAL A 408 -2.36 0.06 -17.71
CA VAL A 408 -3.66 0.48 -18.17
C VAL A 408 -4.39 -0.71 -18.76
N ASP A 409 -5.66 -0.87 -18.37
CA ASP A 409 -6.55 -1.93 -18.84
C ASP A 409 -7.85 -1.33 -19.41
N ALA A 410 -8.45 -2.03 -20.36
CA ALA A 410 -9.76 -1.70 -20.91
C ALA A 410 -10.41 -2.95 -21.52
N VAL A 411 -11.71 -3.11 -21.29
CA VAL A 411 -12.48 -4.25 -21.82
C VAL A 411 -12.35 -4.33 -23.35
N GLY A 412 -11.85 -5.47 -23.85
CA GLY A 412 -11.64 -5.73 -25.29
C GLY A 412 -10.29 -5.27 -25.84
N TYR A 413 -9.38 -4.78 -24.97
CA TYR A 413 -8.03 -4.37 -25.32
C TYR A 413 -6.97 -5.17 -24.55
N ALA A 414 -5.80 -5.34 -25.13
CA ALA A 414 -4.64 -5.87 -24.44
C ALA A 414 -4.09 -4.78 -23.53
N ALA A 415 -3.97 -5.09 -22.24
CA ALA A 415 -3.38 -4.19 -21.26
C ALA A 415 -1.96 -3.77 -21.68
N ALA A 416 -1.58 -2.55 -21.32
CA ALA A 416 -0.25 -2.02 -21.57
C ALA A 416 0.38 -1.53 -20.27
N THR A 417 1.70 -1.57 -20.21
CA THR A 417 2.46 -1.07 -19.07
C THR A 417 3.53 -0.08 -19.49
N VAL A 418 3.89 0.81 -18.58
CA VAL A 418 5.05 1.69 -18.69
C VAL A 418 5.70 1.79 -17.32
N ALA A 419 7.03 1.82 -17.29
CA ALA A 419 7.77 2.02 -16.05
C ALA A 419 8.30 3.46 -16.00
N ALA A 420 8.28 4.05 -14.81
CA ALA A 420 9.02 5.26 -14.48
C ALA A 420 9.88 5.01 -13.23
N GLN A 421 11.02 5.68 -13.13
CA GLN A 421 11.77 5.71 -11.87
C GLN A 421 11.15 6.76 -10.95
N LEU A 422 10.80 6.33 -9.74
CA LEU A 422 10.61 7.24 -8.62
C LEU A 422 11.97 7.46 -7.98
N LEU A 423 12.49 8.67 -8.13
CA LEU A 423 13.78 9.06 -7.60
C LEU A 423 13.60 9.51 -6.16
N ASP A 424 14.43 8.95 -5.28
CA ASP A 424 14.48 9.30 -3.86
C ASP A 424 14.90 10.77 -3.70
N SER A 425 14.09 11.54 -2.97
CA SER A 425 14.33 12.95 -2.67
C SER A 425 14.95 13.18 -1.30
N ASP A 426 15.21 12.11 -0.55
CA ASP A 426 15.60 12.13 0.86
C ASP A 426 17.11 12.06 1.08
N ASP A 427 17.88 12.36 0.05
CA ASP A 427 19.31 12.64 0.13
C ASP A 427 19.56 13.99 0.85
N GLY A 428 20.76 14.18 1.40
CA GLY A 428 21.14 15.42 2.09
C GLY A 428 21.02 16.67 1.21
N TYR A 429 20.76 17.82 1.84
CA TYR A 429 20.59 19.11 1.14
C TYR A 429 21.90 19.59 0.51
N ARG A 430 21.82 20.14 -0.69
CA ARG A 430 23.00 20.53 -1.49
C ARG A 430 22.77 21.88 -2.13
N PHE A 431 23.83 22.68 -2.19
CA PHE A 431 23.88 23.88 -3.01
C PHE A 431 24.82 23.68 -4.18
N THR A 432 24.36 24.01 -5.38
CA THR A 432 25.10 23.86 -6.64
C THR A 432 25.63 25.19 -7.17
N GLN A 433 25.06 26.32 -6.73
CA GLN A 433 25.48 27.65 -7.13
C GLN A 433 25.03 28.73 -6.12
N PRO A 434 25.72 29.90 -6.09
CA PRO A 434 25.23 31.07 -5.35
C PRO A 434 23.83 31.51 -5.80
N GLY A 435 23.05 32.04 -4.85
CA GLY A 435 21.66 32.46 -5.03
C GLY A 435 20.63 31.32 -5.04
N GLU A 436 21.06 30.07 -4.88
CA GLU A 436 20.17 28.92 -4.78
C GLU A 436 19.49 28.87 -3.39
N THR A 437 18.20 28.56 -3.38
CA THR A 437 17.40 28.36 -2.16
C THR A 437 16.94 26.91 -2.06
N VAL A 438 17.23 26.28 -0.92
CA VAL A 438 16.68 24.98 -0.50
C VAL A 438 15.50 25.23 0.42
N VAL A 439 14.41 24.50 0.22
CA VAL A 439 13.18 24.63 1.02
C VAL A 439 12.74 23.27 1.55
N GLU A 440 12.33 23.21 2.82
CA GLU A 440 11.79 22.03 3.50
C GLU A 440 10.51 22.41 4.27
N HIS A 441 9.38 21.79 3.91
CA HIS A 441 8.07 22.03 4.52
C HIS A 441 7.53 20.81 5.28
N PHE A 442 8.24 19.68 5.31
CA PHE A 442 7.79 18.44 5.92
C PHE A 442 6.39 17.94 5.51
N ASP A 443 5.80 18.49 4.44
CA ASP A 443 4.51 18.10 3.89
C ASP A 443 4.47 16.58 3.60
N GLY A 444 3.48 15.90 4.15
CA GLY A 444 3.29 14.45 4.02
C GLY A 444 4.09 13.62 5.03
N PHE A 445 4.86 14.24 5.92
CA PHE A 445 5.57 13.54 6.99
C PHE A 445 4.57 12.90 7.95
N ASP A 446 4.60 11.57 8.08
CA ASP A 446 3.57 10.82 8.83
C ASP A 446 3.82 10.73 10.34
N GLY A 447 4.98 11.23 10.81
CA GLY A 447 5.33 11.20 12.22
C GLY A 447 5.64 9.81 12.77
N SER A 448 5.93 8.80 11.94
CA SER A 448 6.20 7.42 12.39
C SER A 448 7.68 7.14 12.66
N ALA A 449 8.57 7.97 12.13
CA ALA A 449 10.02 7.88 12.30
C ALA A 449 10.66 9.28 12.16
N VAL A 450 11.97 9.37 12.30
CA VAL A 450 12.70 10.62 12.00
C VAL A 450 12.65 10.86 10.48
N PRO A 451 12.26 12.04 9.99
CA PRO A 451 12.17 12.31 8.56
C PRO A 451 13.56 12.44 7.93
N ALA A 452 13.89 11.67 6.91
CA ALA A 452 15.13 11.85 6.16
C ALA A 452 15.12 13.18 5.36
N PRO A 453 16.28 13.84 5.15
CA PRO A 453 17.64 13.46 5.57
C PRO A 453 17.98 13.81 7.03
N TRP A 454 17.00 14.13 7.87
CA TRP A 454 17.24 14.51 9.26
C TRP A 454 17.59 13.32 10.15
N ILE A 455 18.29 13.64 11.22
CA ILE A 455 18.60 12.73 12.32
C ILE A 455 18.10 13.32 13.64
N SER A 456 17.69 12.44 14.56
CA SER A 456 17.26 12.82 15.90
C SER A 456 17.83 11.89 16.96
N ASP A 457 18.00 12.41 18.16
CA ASP A 457 18.27 11.62 19.36
C ASP A 457 17.00 11.10 20.05
N ALA A 458 15.82 11.53 19.60
CA ALA A 458 14.55 11.05 20.11
C ALA A 458 14.16 9.67 19.53
N VAL A 459 13.39 8.93 20.32
CA VAL A 459 12.88 7.59 19.98
C VAL A 459 11.37 7.53 20.23
N GLY A 460 10.68 6.60 19.56
CA GLY A 460 9.27 6.34 19.82
C GLY A 460 8.33 7.41 19.27
N TRP A 461 8.49 7.74 17.99
CA TRP A 461 7.61 8.66 17.26
C TRP A 461 6.15 8.21 17.28
N LEU A 462 5.23 9.16 17.45
CA LEU A 462 3.83 8.90 17.84
C LEU A 462 2.81 9.09 16.71
N GLY A 463 3.25 9.39 15.49
CA GLY A 463 2.39 9.65 14.34
C GLY A 463 1.97 11.12 14.25
N VAL A 464 0.80 11.35 13.64
CA VAL A 464 0.21 12.68 13.42
C VAL A 464 -0.63 13.13 14.62
N ASP A 465 -0.57 14.42 14.93
CA ASP A 465 -1.30 15.07 16.03
C ASP A 465 -1.74 16.48 15.61
N ASP A 466 -2.99 16.87 15.90
CA ASP A 466 -3.50 18.23 15.66
C ASP A 466 -3.33 19.15 16.87
N GLY A 467 -2.52 18.71 17.84
CA GLY A 467 -2.36 19.34 19.15
C GLY A 467 -3.35 18.82 20.19
N GLY A 468 -4.23 17.88 19.82
CA GLY A 468 -5.23 17.29 20.69
C GLY A 468 -4.73 16.14 21.55
N LEU A 469 -3.60 15.51 21.21
CA LEU A 469 -3.07 14.38 21.99
C LEU A 469 -2.16 14.85 23.13
N THR A 470 -2.24 14.17 24.27
CA THR A 470 -1.44 14.48 25.49
C THR A 470 -0.28 13.54 25.73
N ALA A 471 -0.20 12.43 24.99
CA ALA A 471 0.95 11.52 25.05
C ALA A 471 2.21 12.31 24.69
N THR A 472 3.27 12.26 25.51
CA THR A 472 4.53 12.99 25.28
C THR A 472 5.44 12.24 24.31
N GLY A 473 6.24 12.96 23.52
CA GLY A 473 7.17 12.38 22.55
C GLY A 473 7.22 13.12 21.21
N PRO A 474 8.04 12.63 20.26
CA PRO A 474 8.20 13.23 18.94
C PRO A 474 7.04 12.84 18.02
N ARG A 475 6.64 13.73 17.12
CA ARG A 475 5.46 13.53 16.26
C ARG A 475 5.46 14.45 15.04
N ALA A 476 4.49 14.25 14.16
CA ALA A 476 4.12 15.22 13.13
C ALA A 476 2.92 16.04 13.64
N TYR A 477 3.03 17.36 13.71
CA TYR A 477 1.88 18.22 14.02
C TYR A 477 1.22 18.71 12.75
N GLY A 478 -0.11 18.68 12.65
CA GLY A 478 -0.82 19.29 11.52
C GLY A 478 -2.03 18.52 11.04
N SER A 479 -2.50 18.82 9.83
CA SER A 479 -3.68 18.18 9.25
C SER A 479 -3.58 18.02 7.74
N GLY A 480 -4.13 16.91 7.23
CA GLY A 480 -4.06 16.61 5.81
C GLY A 480 -2.64 16.20 5.41
N ASP A 481 -2.06 16.92 4.45
CA ASP A 481 -0.67 16.73 4.04
C ASP A 481 0.25 17.83 4.65
N GLU A 482 -0.29 18.87 5.30
CA GLU A 482 0.50 19.95 5.93
C GLU A 482 0.94 19.52 7.34
N HIS A 483 2.19 19.11 7.51
CA HIS A 483 2.72 18.59 8.77
C HIS A 483 4.09 19.20 9.15
N ALA A 484 4.23 19.60 10.41
CA ALA A 484 5.44 20.12 11.03
C ALA A 484 6.13 19.06 11.92
N VAL A 485 7.45 19.11 12.04
CA VAL A 485 8.20 18.20 12.92
C VAL A 485 8.10 18.67 14.36
N GLY A 486 7.41 17.88 15.18
CA GLY A 486 6.95 18.25 16.51
C GLY A 486 7.58 17.51 17.68
N TRP A 487 7.57 18.17 18.83
CA TRP A 487 7.93 17.61 20.14
C TRP A 487 6.92 18.06 21.20
N LEU A 488 6.37 17.09 21.94
CA LEU A 488 5.73 17.35 23.23
C LEU A 488 6.63 16.77 24.32
N SER A 489 7.27 17.64 25.11
CA SER A 489 8.28 17.21 26.07
C SER A 489 7.73 16.27 27.15
N ASP A 490 8.46 15.21 27.42
CA ASP A 490 8.32 14.32 28.58
C ASP A 490 9.16 14.77 29.79
N GLY A 491 9.71 16.00 29.73
CA GLY A 491 10.72 16.52 30.63
C GLY A 491 12.15 16.45 30.07
N SER A 492 12.35 15.81 28.91
CA SER A 492 13.63 15.79 28.19
C SER A 492 13.63 16.68 26.93
N ALA A 493 14.84 17.10 26.54
CA ALA A 493 15.10 17.84 25.32
C ALA A 493 15.23 16.89 24.13
N MET A 494 14.92 17.39 22.93
CA MET A 494 15.12 16.67 21.66
C MET A 494 16.00 17.49 20.74
N VAL A 495 16.78 16.80 19.91
CA VAL A 495 17.57 17.40 18.84
C VAL A 495 17.10 16.85 17.50
N MET A 496 16.93 17.75 16.53
CA MET A 496 16.83 17.46 15.11
C MET A 496 18.04 18.06 14.41
N ALA A 497 18.71 17.31 13.54
CA ALA A 497 19.83 17.82 12.77
C ALA A 497 19.78 17.35 11.32
N THR A 498 20.30 18.14 10.40
CA THR A 498 20.52 17.78 8.99
C THR A 498 21.85 18.33 8.53
N SER A 499 22.42 17.75 7.47
CA SER A 499 23.67 18.21 6.87
C SER A 499 23.42 18.87 5.52
N VAL A 500 24.14 19.95 5.25
CA VAL A 500 24.07 20.72 4.01
C VAL A 500 25.44 20.74 3.36
N THR A 501 25.53 20.29 2.11
CA THR A 501 26.78 20.20 1.35
C THR A 501 26.90 21.31 0.32
N ASN A 502 28.08 21.93 0.22
CA ASN A 502 28.39 22.86 -0.86
C ASN A 502 28.94 22.09 -2.08
N ASP A 503 28.12 21.81 -3.08
CA ASP A 503 28.53 21.21 -4.36
C ASP A 503 28.85 22.26 -5.43
N SER A 504 28.85 23.55 -5.09
CA SER A 504 29.15 24.63 -6.02
C SER A 504 30.65 24.73 -6.34
N ALA A 505 31.00 25.57 -7.31
CA ALA A 505 32.39 25.78 -7.68
C ALA A 505 33.14 26.77 -6.76
N VAL A 506 32.43 27.45 -5.86
CA VAL A 506 32.97 28.51 -4.99
C VAL A 506 32.67 28.19 -3.52
N PRO A 507 33.46 28.71 -2.57
CA PRO A 507 33.16 28.54 -1.15
C PRO A 507 31.81 29.17 -0.78
N LEU A 508 31.09 28.54 0.14
CA LEU A 508 29.92 29.14 0.78
C LEU A 508 30.40 29.99 1.95
N THR A 509 30.25 31.32 1.79
CA THR A 509 30.72 32.32 2.75
C THR A 509 29.58 33.00 3.51
N MET A 510 28.36 32.92 3.01
CA MET A 510 27.18 33.46 3.66
C MET A 510 25.93 32.60 3.44
N LEU A 511 25.02 32.62 4.42
CA LEU A 511 23.77 31.86 4.39
C LEU A 511 22.63 32.69 5.00
N ASP A 512 21.54 32.86 4.25
CA ASP A 512 20.27 33.30 4.80
C ASP A 512 19.43 32.08 5.20
N LEU A 513 18.97 32.05 6.43
CA LEU A 513 18.19 30.97 7.02
C LEU A 513 16.87 31.52 7.56
N THR A 514 15.76 30.87 7.19
CA THR A 514 14.42 31.11 7.73
C THR A 514 13.78 29.79 8.16
N TYR A 515 12.95 29.80 9.20
CA TYR A 515 12.01 28.70 9.50
C TYR A 515 10.77 29.21 10.24
N ALA A 516 9.68 28.46 10.21
CA ALA A 516 8.53 28.65 11.08
C ALA A 516 8.68 27.82 12.35
N ALA A 517 8.74 28.47 13.51
CA ALA A 517 8.55 27.81 14.79
C ALA A 517 7.07 27.80 15.11
N GLU A 518 6.50 26.66 15.47
CA GLU A 518 5.07 26.56 15.70
C GLU A 518 4.75 26.04 17.11
N GLN A 519 3.63 26.49 17.66
CA GLN A 519 3.05 25.91 18.88
C GLN A 519 1.67 25.33 18.58
N TRP A 520 1.51 24.03 18.82
CA TRP A 520 0.33 23.23 18.48
C TRP A 520 -0.48 22.79 19.70
N LEU A 521 0.18 22.61 20.85
CA LEU A 521 -0.48 22.41 22.12
C LEU A 521 -0.07 23.52 23.07
N SER A 522 -1.06 24.23 23.60
CA SER A 522 -0.84 25.18 24.67
C SER A 522 -1.34 24.63 26.00
N ASN A 523 -0.59 24.90 27.07
CA ASN A 523 -1.05 24.76 28.44
C ASN A 523 -0.84 26.08 29.18
N ALA A 524 -1.91 26.61 29.77
CA ALA A 524 -1.87 27.87 30.52
C ALA A 524 -0.91 27.75 31.71
N GLY A 525 0.03 28.69 31.83
CA GLY A 525 1.10 28.62 32.84
C GLY A 525 2.10 27.48 32.62
N GLY A 526 2.13 26.90 31.40
CA GLY A 526 3.08 25.87 31.01
C GLY A 526 4.52 26.37 30.90
N SER A 527 5.43 25.47 30.52
CA SER A 527 6.85 25.77 30.40
C SER A 527 7.09 26.78 29.26
N GLY A 528 8.11 27.62 29.43
CA GLY A 528 8.63 28.54 28.42
C GLY A 528 9.77 27.91 27.59
N GLY A 529 9.86 26.57 27.60
CA GLY A 529 10.75 25.82 26.71
C GLY A 529 10.49 26.17 25.24
N GLY A 530 11.42 25.80 24.37
CA GLY A 530 11.44 26.38 23.03
C GLY A 530 12.40 25.68 22.09
N ILE A 531 12.81 26.40 21.05
CA ILE A 531 13.69 25.89 20.00
C ILE A 531 14.93 26.78 19.96
N GLU A 532 16.11 26.17 20.12
CA GLU A 532 17.41 26.81 19.85
C GLU A 532 17.96 26.28 18.54
N VAL A 533 18.53 27.16 17.72
CA VAL A 533 19.13 26.77 16.43
C VAL A 533 20.63 27.00 16.45
N GLU A 534 21.38 26.03 15.97
CA GLU A 534 22.85 26.04 15.92
C GLU A 534 23.32 25.58 14.54
N LEU A 535 24.38 26.21 14.03
CA LEU A 535 25.13 25.74 12.87
C LEU A 535 26.42 25.08 13.37
N VAL A 536 26.76 23.90 12.84
CA VAL A 536 27.97 23.16 13.21
C VAL A 536 28.84 22.96 11.96
N SER A 537 29.99 23.63 11.92
CA SER A 537 30.97 23.49 10.83
C SER A 537 32.30 23.05 11.41
N ASP A 538 32.91 21.99 10.87
CA ASP A 538 34.17 21.41 11.39
C ASP A 538 34.16 21.11 12.91
N GLY A 539 32.99 20.76 13.45
CA GLY A 539 32.78 20.52 14.88
C GLY A 539 32.75 21.79 15.74
N VAL A 540 32.84 22.97 15.15
CA VAL A 540 32.62 24.26 15.82
C VAL A 540 31.12 24.57 15.82
N VAL A 541 30.56 24.75 17.01
CA VAL A 541 29.14 25.11 17.19
C VAL A 541 29.00 26.63 17.18
N VAL A 542 28.16 27.14 16.29
CA VAL A 542 27.80 28.55 16.14
C VAL A 542 26.31 28.71 16.50
N PRO A 543 25.99 29.21 17.70
CA PRO A 543 24.61 29.47 18.10
C PRO A 543 23.99 30.59 17.28
N LEU A 544 22.73 30.44 16.88
CA LEU A 544 21.95 31.43 16.14
C LEU A 544 20.84 32.00 17.03
N PRO A 545 21.14 32.94 17.95
CA PRO A 545 20.17 33.38 18.96
C PRO A 545 18.97 34.14 18.39
N LEU A 546 19.10 34.76 17.21
CA LEU A 546 17.97 35.41 16.52
C LEU A 546 16.94 34.38 15.98
N MET A 547 17.37 33.12 15.87
CA MET A 547 16.55 32.01 15.42
C MET A 547 15.82 31.32 16.57
N SER A 548 16.11 31.68 17.82
CA SER A 548 15.50 31.02 18.97
C SER A 548 14.01 31.37 19.09
N PHE A 549 13.21 30.37 19.44
CA PHE A 549 11.79 30.49 19.73
C PHE A 549 11.52 30.06 21.18
N ALA A 550 10.56 30.71 21.84
CA ALA A 550 10.07 30.34 23.16
C ALA A 550 8.56 30.16 23.11
N ALA A 551 8.06 29.06 23.66
CA ALA A 551 6.64 28.78 23.68
C ALA A 551 5.88 29.83 24.50
N ARG A 552 4.68 30.15 24.04
CA ARG A 552 3.77 31.05 24.74
C ARG A 552 3.10 30.33 25.90
N THR A 553 3.13 31.00 27.05
CA THR A 553 2.58 30.51 28.31
C THR A 553 1.29 31.23 28.73
N ASP A 554 0.87 32.22 27.93
CA ASP A 554 -0.29 33.09 28.16
C ASP A 554 -1.55 32.65 27.39
N LEU A 555 -1.44 31.61 26.57
CA LEU A 555 -2.54 31.05 25.79
C LEU A 555 -3.42 30.12 26.66
N PRO A 556 -4.72 29.96 26.32
CA PRO A 556 -5.59 28.99 26.98
C PRO A 556 -5.12 27.55 26.75
N SER A 557 -5.32 26.67 27.75
CA SER A 557 -4.96 25.26 27.59
C SER A 557 -5.80 24.56 26.51
N GLY A 558 -5.15 23.76 25.67
CA GLY A 558 -5.75 22.96 24.61
C GLY A 558 -4.98 23.03 23.27
N PRO A 559 -5.49 22.33 22.25
CA PRO A 559 -4.95 22.42 20.89
C PRO A 559 -5.04 23.84 20.35
N VAL A 560 -3.99 24.27 19.65
CA VAL A 560 -3.93 25.52 18.91
C VAL A 560 -4.26 25.23 17.46
N ALA A 561 -5.48 25.57 17.05
CA ALA A 561 -5.99 25.23 15.72
C ALA A 561 -5.12 25.85 14.60
N GLY A 562 -4.50 24.99 13.78
CA GLY A 562 -3.61 25.39 12.69
C GLY A 562 -2.23 25.88 13.15
N GLY A 563 -1.86 25.62 14.41
CA GLY A 563 -0.64 26.14 15.01
C GLY A 563 -0.67 27.66 15.33
N ASP A 564 0.31 28.12 16.10
CA ASP A 564 0.69 29.54 16.24
C ASP A 564 2.09 29.73 15.62
N PRO A 565 2.20 29.88 14.28
CA PRO A 565 3.49 29.99 13.60
C PRO A 565 4.16 31.34 13.87
N ASP A 566 5.46 31.28 14.19
CA ASP A 566 6.35 32.40 14.44
C ASP A 566 7.60 32.25 13.58
N VAL A 567 7.66 33.01 12.49
CA VAL A 567 8.76 32.93 11.52
C VAL A 567 10.02 33.57 12.09
N ARG A 568 11.11 32.82 12.05
CA ARG A 568 12.44 33.23 12.50
C ARG A 568 13.40 33.28 11.32
N SER A 569 14.21 34.34 11.27
CA SER A 569 15.17 34.56 10.19
C SER A 569 16.50 35.09 10.72
N ALA A 570 17.61 34.63 10.14
CA ALA A 570 18.94 35.14 10.42
C ALA A 570 19.85 34.99 9.19
N ARG A 571 20.77 35.95 9.06
CA ARG A 571 21.90 35.89 8.13
C ARG A 571 23.14 35.45 8.89
N VAL A 572 23.84 34.46 8.36
CA VAL A 572 25.09 33.93 8.90
C VAL A 572 26.21 34.28 7.93
N ALA A 573 27.03 35.27 8.30
CA ALA A 573 28.19 35.71 7.53
C ALA A 573 29.49 35.08 8.03
N GLY A 574 30.54 35.12 7.22
CA GLY A 574 31.88 34.64 7.57
C GLY A 574 31.98 33.11 7.65
N LEU A 575 31.13 32.40 6.91
CA LEU A 575 31.27 30.96 6.68
C LEU A 575 32.49 30.69 5.78
N ALA A 576 32.98 29.45 5.80
CA ALA A 576 34.11 29.02 4.99
C ALA A 576 33.93 27.55 4.59
N VAL A 577 32.82 27.24 3.93
CA VAL A 577 32.49 25.87 3.52
C VAL A 577 32.95 25.68 2.08
N ASP A 578 34.13 25.08 1.90
CA ASP A 578 34.73 24.84 0.58
C ASP A 578 33.88 23.88 -0.30
N PRO A 579 34.06 23.90 -1.63
CA PRO A 579 33.44 22.91 -2.53
C PRO A 579 33.69 21.46 -2.09
N GLY A 580 32.60 20.72 -1.87
CA GLY A 580 32.56 19.34 -1.40
C GLY A 580 32.46 19.16 0.12
N GLU A 581 32.63 20.23 0.91
CA GLU A 581 32.51 20.21 2.37
C GLU A 581 31.05 20.44 2.80
N SER A 582 30.75 20.21 4.09
CA SER A 582 29.40 20.30 4.63
C SER A 582 29.37 20.93 6.02
N PHE A 583 28.22 21.50 6.39
CA PHE A 583 27.91 21.92 7.75
C PHE A 583 26.59 21.29 8.20
N ASP A 584 26.41 21.13 9.51
CA ASP A 584 25.14 20.65 10.06
C ASP A 584 24.30 21.81 10.59
N LEU A 585 23.01 21.80 10.27
CA LEU A 585 22.00 22.65 10.88
C LEU A 585 21.28 21.86 11.97
N ARG A 586 21.20 22.41 13.19
CA ARG A 586 20.71 21.71 14.36
C ARG A 586 19.63 22.51 15.08
N PHE A 587 18.45 21.92 15.20
CA PHE A 587 17.33 22.44 15.99
C PHE A 587 17.24 21.66 17.30
N ARG A 588 17.31 22.38 18.41
CA ARG A 588 17.28 21.82 19.76
C ARG A 588 16.00 22.26 20.43
N PHE A 589 15.10 21.32 20.65
CA PHE A 589 13.90 21.47 21.44
C PHE A 589 14.30 21.46 22.91
N VAL A 590 14.43 22.64 23.50
CA VAL A 590 14.87 22.85 24.88
C VAL A 590 13.68 22.91 25.82
N VAL A 591 13.91 22.42 27.04
CA VAL A 591 12.91 22.39 28.11
C VAL A 591 13.39 23.27 29.25
N ASP A 592 12.49 24.04 29.85
CA ASP A 592 12.77 24.71 31.12
C ASP A 592 12.97 23.68 32.25
N ASP A 593 13.79 24.02 33.25
CA ASP A 593 14.02 23.16 34.41
C ASP A 593 12.68 22.86 35.13
N GLY A 594 12.30 21.58 35.19
CA GLY A 594 11.10 21.09 35.90
C GLY A 594 9.81 20.96 35.10
N ALA A 595 9.80 21.13 33.76
CA ALA A 595 8.57 20.86 32.98
C ALA A 595 8.12 19.40 33.09
N ALA A 596 6.81 19.17 33.14
CA ALA A 596 6.22 17.85 33.32
C ALA A 596 4.90 17.71 32.54
N PRO A 597 4.50 16.48 32.13
CA PRO A 597 3.19 16.24 31.55
C PRO A 597 2.07 16.53 32.57
N LEU A 598 0.90 16.90 32.05
CA LEU A 598 -0.30 17.03 32.88
C LEU A 598 -0.74 15.65 33.40
N PRO A 599 -1.06 15.50 34.70
CA PRO A 599 -1.60 14.25 35.24
C PRO A 599 -2.93 13.89 34.58
N ASP A 600 -3.01 12.68 34.01
CA ASP A 600 -4.18 12.12 33.31
C ASP A 600 -4.95 11.07 34.12
N GLU A 601 -4.50 10.79 35.35
CA GLU A 601 -5.12 9.80 36.23
C GLU A 601 -6.56 10.21 36.61
N VAL A 602 -7.43 9.20 36.66
CA VAL A 602 -8.81 9.30 37.17
C VAL A 602 -8.91 8.35 38.35
N PHE A 603 -9.26 8.85 39.53
CA PHE A 603 -9.18 8.09 40.79
C PHE A 603 -10.29 8.46 41.77
N ILE A 604 -10.59 7.55 42.71
CA ILE A 604 -11.60 7.70 43.74
C ILE A 604 -11.04 8.60 44.85
N ASN A 605 -11.78 9.66 45.19
CA ASN A 605 -11.32 10.72 46.07
C ASN A 605 -11.97 10.71 47.45
N GLU A 606 -13.27 10.45 47.51
CA GLU A 606 -14.06 10.45 48.75
C GLU A 606 -15.23 9.47 48.61
N PHE A 607 -15.63 8.81 49.68
CA PHE A 607 -16.85 8.01 49.72
C PHE A 607 -17.46 7.91 51.11
N HIS A 608 -18.77 7.67 51.16
CA HIS A 608 -19.54 7.41 52.37
C HIS A 608 -20.42 6.17 52.16
N TYR A 609 -20.32 5.20 53.05
CA TYR A 609 -20.99 3.89 53.03
C TYR A 609 -21.76 3.55 54.33
N ASP A 610 -21.32 4.01 55.52
CA ASP A 610 -21.90 3.60 56.82
C ASP A 610 -22.23 4.79 57.74
N ASN A 611 -23.38 4.73 58.41
CA ASN A 611 -23.82 5.73 59.40
C ASN A 611 -24.63 5.11 60.56
N ALA A 612 -25.06 5.98 61.49
CA ALA A 612 -25.93 5.58 62.58
C ALA A 612 -27.31 5.15 62.04
N SER A 613 -27.63 3.87 62.26
CA SER A 613 -28.94 3.23 62.02
C SER A 613 -29.24 2.77 60.59
N SER A 614 -29.92 3.57 59.76
CA SER A 614 -30.22 3.21 58.37
C SER A 614 -29.34 4.00 57.43
N ASP A 615 -28.62 3.30 56.55
CA ASP A 615 -27.69 3.94 55.64
C ASP A 615 -28.39 4.94 54.71
N THR A 616 -28.00 6.22 54.82
CA THR A 616 -28.51 7.35 54.06
C THR A 616 -27.36 8.32 53.78
N GLY A 617 -27.39 8.99 52.63
CA GLY A 617 -26.31 9.92 52.23
C GLY A 617 -25.07 9.23 51.67
N GLU A 618 -25.20 7.98 51.22
CA GLU A 618 -24.11 7.23 50.60
C GLU A 618 -23.73 7.83 49.24
N PHE A 619 -22.44 8.04 49.03
CA PHE A 619 -21.93 8.65 47.81
C PHE A 619 -20.49 8.22 47.51
N VAL A 620 -20.09 8.43 46.26
CA VAL A 620 -18.70 8.30 45.81
C VAL A 620 -18.32 9.53 45.00
N GLU A 621 -17.10 10.01 45.22
CA GLU A 621 -16.47 11.10 44.52
C GLU A 621 -15.24 10.60 43.74
N VAL A 622 -15.08 11.12 42.53
CA VAL A 622 -14.00 10.81 41.61
C VAL A 622 -13.34 12.12 41.17
N VAL A 623 -12.01 12.15 41.21
CA VAL A 623 -11.19 13.22 40.65
C VAL A 623 -10.72 12.81 39.27
N VAL A 624 -10.86 13.73 38.31
CA VAL A 624 -10.31 13.61 36.96
C VAL A 624 -9.15 14.59 36.82
N GLY A 625 -7.96 14.04 36.51
CA GLY A 625 -6.76 14.82 36.28
C GLY A 625 -6.90 15.81 35.10
N PRO A 626 -6.16 16.93 35.13
CA PRO A 626 -6.22 17.96 34.08
C PRO A 626 -5.76 17.46 32.70
N GLY A 627 -4.95 16.39 32.63
CA GLY A 627 -4.47 15.78 31.39
C GLY A 627 -5.42 14.72 30.79
N PHE A 628 -6.51 14.37 31.47
CA PHE A 628 -7.47 13.37 30.97
C PHE A 628 -8.40 13.94 29.90
N LEU A 629 -8.24 13.47 28.67
CA LEU A 629 -9.03 13.89 27.50
C LEU A 629 -10.11 12.89 27.06
N GLY A 630 -10.21 11.72 27.73
CA GLY A 630 -11.23 10.72 27.43
C GLY A 630 -12.65 11.24 27.68
N ALA A 631 -13.64 10.63 27.00
CA ALA A 631 -15.03 10.94 27.27
C ALA A 631 -15.41 10.44 28.68
N LEU A 632 -16.18 11.23 29.44
CA LEU A 632 -16.62 10.83 30.79
C LEU A 632 -17.46 9.54 30.77
N ASP A 633 -18.10 9.21 29.65
CA ASP A 633 -18.84 7.95 29.45
C ASP A 633 -17.92 6.73 29.29
N GLN A 634 -16.60 6.93 29.18
CA GLN A 634 -15.60 5.85 29.20
C GLN A 634 -15.11 5.53 30.62
N VAL A 635 -15.52 6.31 31.62
CA VAL A 635 -15.17 6.10 33.03
C VAL A 635 -16.38 5.51 33.75
N GLU A 636 -16.22 4.33 34.34
CA GLU A 636 -17.28 3.60 35.03
C GLU A 636 -16.83 3.20 36.44
N LEU A 637 -17.69 3.49 37.43
CA LEU A 637 -17.55 2.99 38.79
C LEU A 637 -18.45 1.76 38.98
N LEU A 638 -17.87 0.69 39.53
CA LEU A 638 -18.57 -0.57 39.85
C LEU A 638 -18.34 -0.95 41.32
N LEU A 639 -19.37 -1.52 41.95
CA LEU A 639 -19.33 -1.94 43.35
C LEU A 639 -19.15 -3.46 43.47
N TYR A 640 -18.36 -3.89 44.45
CA TYR A 640 -18.01 -5.28 44.69
C TYR A 640 -18.32 -5.71 46.12
N ASN A 641 -18.96 -6.87 46.26
CA ASN A 641 -19.17 -7.52 47.54
C ASN A 641 -17.93 -8.34 47.89
N GLY A 642 -17.24 -8.02 48.97
CA GLY A 642 -15.98 -8.67 49.32
C GLY A 642 -16.14 -10.02 50.02
N SER A 643 -17.37 -10.44 50.35
CA SER A 643 -17.63 -11.78 50.91
C SER A 643 -17.60 -12.89 49.85
N ASN A 644 -17.97 -12.58 48.60
CA ASN A 644 -17.98 -13.51 47.45
C ASN A 644 -17.15 -13.01 46.25
N GLY A 645 -16.68 -11.76 46.27
CA GLY A 645 -15.94 -11.13 45.18
C GLY A 645 -16.80 -10.76 43.96
N GLU A 646 -18.12 -10.82 44.08
CA GLU A 646 -19.06 -10.59 42.96
C GLU A 646 -19.46 -9.11 42.85
N LEU A 647 -19.90 -8.69 41.67
CA LEU A 647 -20.44 -7.36 41.44
C LEU A 647 -21.82 -7.23 42.09
N TYR A 648 -22.16 -6.03 42.56
CA TYR A 648 -23.53 -5.72 42.95
C TYR A 648 -23.95 -4.32 42.49
N GLY A 649 -25.26 -4.12 42.44
CA GLY A 649 -25.84 -2.89 41.92
C GLY A 649 -25.69 -2.75 40.39
N SER A 650 -25.95 -1.54 39.90
CA SER A 650 -25.71 -1.18 38.50
C SER A 650 -24.40 -0.40 38.39
N GLY A 651 -23.69 -0.51 37.27
CA GLY A 651 -22.55 0.36 37.00
C GLY A 651 -22.93 1.83 36.89
N HIS A 652 -21.99 2.69 37.27
CA HIS A 652 -22.18 4.13 37.35
C HIS A 652 -21.18 4.84 36.43
N LEU A 653 -21.63 5.22 35.24
CA LEU A 653 -20.83 6.04 34.31
C LEU A 653 -20.62 7.45 34.86
N LEU A 654 -19.39 7.95 34.75
CA LEU A 654 -18.98 9.26 35.24
C LEU A 654 -19.69 10.41 34.51
N GLY A 655 -20.07 10.23 33.24
CA GLY A 655 -20.91 11.18 32.51
C GLY A 655 -22.28 11.45 33.15
N GLY A 656 -22.71 10.61 34.10
CA GLY A 656 -23.92 10.80 34.92
C GLY A 656 -23.65 11.14 36.39
N PHE A 657 -22.47 11.63 36.74
CA PHE A 657 -22.15 12.21 38.06
C PHE A 657 -22.45 13.72 38.05
N ASP A 658 -22.68 14.29 39.23
CA ASP A 658 -22.79 15.74 39.39
C ASP A 658 -21.40 16.39 39.28
N VAL A 659 -21.32 17.48 38.53
CA VAL A 659 -20.07 18.22 38.33
C VAL A 659 -19.84 19.15 39.51
N GLY A 660 -18.73 18.94 40.22
CA GLY A 660 -18.29 19.73 41.37
C GLY A 660 -17.27 20.81 41.00
N ALA A 661 -16.38 21.10 41.95
CA ALA A 661 -15.34 22.10 41.83
C ALA A 661 -14.28 21.71 40.78
N THR A 662 -13.67 22.74 40.19
CA THR A 662 -12.42 22.62 39.42
C THR A 662 -11.35 23.40 40.15
N THR A 663 -10.20 22.76 40.42
CA THR A 663 -9.09 23.41 41.13
C THR A 663 -8.40 24.42 40.21
N ALA A 664 -7.55 25.29 40.79
CA ALA A 664 -6.77 26.25 40.01
C ALA A 664 -5.87 25.57 38.96
N ASP A 665 -5.41 24.35 39.26
CA ASP A 665 -4.57 23.52 38.40
C ASP A 665 -5.37 22.58 37.48
N GLY A 666 -6.70 22.76 37.41
CA GLY A 666 -7.55 22.09 36.41
C GLY A 666 -8.05 20.69 36.79
N TYR A 667 -7.83 20.21 38.02
CA TYR A 667 -8.43 18.96 38.50
C TYR A 667 -9.94 19.13 38.65
N ARG A 668 -10.72 18.19 38.12
CA ARG A 668 -12.18 18.25 38.12
C ARG A 668 -12.74 17.20 39.08
N ILE A 669 -13.64 17.64 39.96
CA ILE A 669 -14.25 16.79 40.99
C ILE A 669 -15.67 16.43 40.56
N PHE A 670 -16.02 15.15 40.65
CA PHE A 670 -17.34 14.62 40.29
C PHE A 670 -17.88 13.77 41.43
N SER A 671 -19.12 13.98 41.82
CA SER A 671 -19.75 13.25 42.93
C SER A 671 -21.05 12.59 42.51
N LYS A 672 -21.41 11.47 43.14
CA LYS A 672 -22.69 10.81 42.91
C LYS A 672 -23.19 10.12 44.16
N GLN A 673 -24.45 10.40 44.48
CA GLN A 673 -25.20 9.68 45.49
C GLN A 673 -25.53 8.27 44.97
N ILE A 674 -25.13 7.24 45.73
CA ILE A 674 -25.30 5.82 45.36
C ILE A 674 -25.88 5.11 46.57
N ALA A 675 -27.14 4.72 46.50
CA ALA A 675 -27.80 4.03 47.61
C ALA A 675 -27.45 2.54 47.66
N GLY A 676 -27.27 2.02 48.88
CA GLY A 676 -27.05 0.61 49.17
C GLY A 676 -25.61 0.15 48.93
N ILE A 677 -24.64 1.03 49.14
CA ILE A 677 -23.23 0.64 49.31
C ILE A 677 -23.17 -0.24 50.57
N GLN A 678 -22.47 -1.36 50.48
CA GLN A 678 -22.47 -2.37 51.54
C GLN A 678 -21.44 -2.06 52.63
N ASN A 679 -21.80 -2.33 53.90
CA ASN A 679 -20.95 -2.06 55.08
C ASN A 679 -20.09 -3.29 55.48
N GLY A 680 -19.73 -4.15 54.53
CA GLY A 680 -19.02 -5.41 54.80
C GLY A 680 -17.51 -5.22 54.98
N GLY A 681 -16.95 -5.99 55.92
CA GLY A 681 -15.51 -6.11 56.15
C GLY A 681 -14.95 -7.40 55.56
N PRO A 682 -14.60 -7.47 54.26
CA PRO A 682 -14.45 -6.33 53.33
C PRO A 682 -15.55 -6.22 52.27
N ASP A 683 -15.70 -5.03 51.72
CA ASP A 683 -16.40 -4.66 50.48
C ASP A 683 -15.57 -3.61 49.73
N GLY A 684 -15.86 -3.36 48.46
CA GLY A 684 -15.03 -2.46 47.67
C GLY A 684 -15.67 -1.92 46.41
N MET A 685 -14.89 -1.14 45.67
CA MET A 685 -15.29 -0.48 44.45
C MET A 685 -14.13 -0.39 43.48
N VAL A 686 -14.42 -0.49 42.19
CA VAL A 686 -13.44 -0.36 41.12
C VAL A 686 -13.82 0.78 40.20
N LEU A 687 -12.81 1.51 39.76
CA LEU A 687 -12.91 2.52 38.72
C LEU A 687 -12.28 1.96 37.45
N VAL A 688 -13.04 2.00 36.36
CA VAL A 688 -12.67 1.46 35.05
C VAL A 688 -12.62 2.61 34.05
N VAL A 689 -11.51 2.74 33.33
CA VAL A 689 -11.31 3.75 32.28
C VAL A 689 -11.07 3.04 30.97
N ASN A 690 -11.91 3.30 29.97
CA ASN A 690 -11.85 2.66 28.64
C ASN A 690 -11.80 1.12 28.71
N GLY A 691 -12.56 0.53 29.64
CA GLY A 691 -12.62 -0.91 29.86
C GLY A 691 -11.43 -1.52 30.61
N GLN A 692 -10.45 -0.72 31.03
CA GLN A 692 -9.31 -1.15 31.86
C GLN A 692 -9.49 -0.69 33.31
N VAL A 693 -9.07 -1.51 34.28
CA VAL A 693 -9.11 -1.13 35.71
C VAL A 693 -8.08 -0.03 35.98
N ALA A 694 -8.56 1.16 36.35
CA ALA A 694 -7.73 2.29 36.76
C ALA A 694 -7.40 2.22 38.26
N GLU A 695 -8.38 1.89 39.10
CA GLU A 695 -8.20 1.78 40.54
C GLU A 695 -9.14 0.73 41.13
N PHE A 696 -8.66 -0.12 42.04
CA PHE A 696 -9.48 -1.09 42.76
C PHE A 696 -9.21 -1.03 44.27
N ILE A 697 -10.12 -0.40 45.00
CA ILE A 697 -10.03 -0.22 46.46
C ILE A 697 -11.06 -1.04 47.21
N SER A 698 -10.76 -1.34 48.46
CA SER A 698 -11.70 -1.91 49.43
C SER A 698 -11.56 -1.23 50.78
N TYR A 699 -12.53 -1.44 51.65
CA TYR A 699 -12.51 -0.97 53.03
C TYR A 699 -12.72 -2.14 53.98
N GLU A 700 -12.18 -1.99 55.21
CA GLU A 700 -12.25 -3.01 56.27
C GLU A 700 -11.61 -4.36 55.92
N GLY A 701 -10.65 -4.36 55.01
CA GLY A 701 -9.89 -5.53 54.56
C GLY A 701 -9.79 -5.61 53.04
N SER A 702 -9.12 -6.64 52.51
CA SER A 702 -8.99 -6.89 51.08
C SER A 702 -9.61 -8.22 50.64
N PHE A 703 -10.02 -8.30 49.39
CA PHE A 703 -10.60 -9.50 48.77
C PHE A 703 -10.18 -9.63 47.30
N VAL A 704 -10.46 -10.79 46.70
CA VAL A 704 -10.21 -11.04 45.27
C VAL A 704 -11.56 -11.01 44.55
N ALA A 705 -11.65 -10.21 43.49
CA ALA A 705 -12.84 -10.17 42.64
C ALA A 705 -12.98 -11.48 41.85
N THR A 706 -14.20 -12.00 41.76
CA THR A 706 -14.52 -13.27 41.09
C THR A 706 -15.18 -13.07 39.72
N GLU A 707 -15.70 -11.88 39.44
CA GLU A 707 -16.30 -11.50 38.14
C GLU A 707 -16.03 -10.03 37.79
N GLY A 708 -16.53 -9.57 36.64
CA GLY A 708 -16.40 -8.19 36.18
C GLY A 708 -14.98 -7.80 35.71
N PRO A 709 -14.74 -6.50 35.43
CA PRO A 709 -13.47 -6.01 34.90
C PRO A 709 -12.26 -6.28 35.82
N ALA A 710 -12.48 -6.41 37.13
CA ALA A 710 -11.43 -6.71 38.10
C ALA A 710 -11.26 -8.23 38.38
N SER A 711 -11.92 -9.12 37.65
CA SER A 711 -11.89 -10.58 37.92
C SER A 711 -10.46 -11.11 38.05
N GLY A 712 -10.16 -11.74 39.20
CA GLY A 712 -8.83 -12.25 39.54
C GLY A 712 -7.87 -11.24 40.18
N MET A 713 -8.24 -9.95 40.26
CA MET A 713 -7.45 -8.92 40.94
C MET A 713 -7.78 -8.89 42.44
N THR A 714 -6.76 -8.60 43.26
CA THR A 714 -6.93 -8.34 44.70
C THR A 714 -7.12 -6.84 44.93
N SER A 715 -8.14 -6.46 45.69
CA SER A 715 -8.39 -5.06 46.07
C SER A 715 -7.31 -4.52 47.02
N VAL A 716 -7.10 -3.20 46.99
CA VAL A 716 -6.23 -2.50 47.94
C VAL A 716 -7.07 -1.91 49.07
N ASP A 717 -6.87 -2.40 50.30
CA ASP A 717 -7.54 -1.88 51.49
C ASP A 717 -7.11 -0.43 51.78
N VAL A 718 -8.06 0.49 51.89
CA VAL A 718 -7.81 1.90 52.24
C VAL A 718 -7.29 2.06 53.66
N GLY A 719 -7.45 1.04 54.51
CA GLY A 719 -6.87 0.99 55.87
C GLY A 719 -7.58 1.88 56.89
N VAL A 720 -8.70 2.48 56.50
CA VAL A 720 -9.56 3.32 57.33
C VAL A 720 -11.00 2.82 57.21
N ALA A 721 -11.77 2.88 58.29
CA ALA A 721 -13.15 2.42 58.36
C ALA A 721 -14.05 3.54 58.87
N GLN A 722 -15.25 3.65 58.31
CA GLN A 722 -16.25 4.58 58.81
C GLN A 722 -16.77 4.16 60.19
N SER A 723 -17.43 5.10 60.86
CA SER A 723 -18.04 4.82 62.16
C SER A 723 -19.53 4.52 61.99
N PRO A 724 -20.04 3.39 62.52
CA PRO A 724 -21.47 3.06 62.50
C PRO A 724 -22.32 3.97 63.43
N ASN A 725 -21.73 5.05 63.94
CA ASN A 725 -22.39 6.05 64.78
C ASN A 725 -22.35 7.45 64.15
N GLY A 726 -21.95 7.58 62.88
CA GLY A 726 -21.88 8.86 62.18
C GLY A 726 -23.24 9.44 61.79
N SER A 727 -23.28 10.77 61.64
CA SER A 727 -24.41 11.44 60.96
C SER A 727 -24.37 11.12 59.46
N PRO A 728 -25.52 11.04 58.76
CA PRO A 728 -25.57 10.85 57.29
C PRO A 728 -24.77 11.86 56.46
N SER A 729 -24.48 13.04 57.01
CA SER A 729 -23.68 14.07 56.34
C SER A 729 -22.21 14.07 56.72
N GLN A 730 -21.75 13.16 57.61
CA GLN A 730 -20.44 13.26 58.25
C GLN A 730 -19.63 11.97 58.17
N ASN A 731 -18.34 12.05 58.54
CA ASN A 731 -17.45 10.90 58.70
C ASN A 731 -17.18 10.10 57.42
N SER A 732 -17.29 10.71 56.24
CA SER A 732 -16.80 10.14 54.98
C SER A 732 -15.31 9.75 55.07
N ILE A 733 -14.92 8.80 54.23
CA ILE A 733 -13.52 8.47 53.99
C ILE A 733 -13.07 9.23 52.75
N GLY A 734 -12.00 10.00 52.88
CA GLY A 734 -11.47 10.80 51.79
C GLY A 734 -9.95 10.84 51.77
N ARG A 735 -9.41 11.21 50.63
CA ARG A 735 -7.97 11.45 50.42
C ARG A 735 -7.58 12.82 50.96
N THR A 736 -6.53 12.89 51.77
CA THR A 736 -5.94 14.11 52.33
C THR A 736 -4.44 14.17 52.08
N GLY A 737 -3.85 15.37 52.07
CA GLY A 737 -2.43 15.60 51.74
C GLY A 737 -2.25 16.59 50.59
N SER A 738 -1.02 16.68 50.07
CA SER A 738 -0.69 17.57 48.95
C SER A 738 0.03 16.79 47.86
N GLY A 739 -0.41 16.95 46.62
CA GLY A 739 0.17 16.22 45.49
C GLY A 739 -0.59 16.36 44.19
N SER A 740 -0.29 15.46 43.25
CA SER A 740 -0.73 15.51 41.85
C SER A 740 -1.36 14.21 41.36
N LEU A 741 -0.97 13.07 41.94
CA LEU A 741 -1.45 11.73 41.63
C LEU A 741 -2.18 11.15 42.84
N ALA A 742 -3.00 10.12 42.62
CA ALA A 742 -3.70 9.44 43.71
C ALA A 742 -2.71 9.02 44.82
N ALA A 743 -1.58 8.42 44.43
CA ALA A 743 -0.56 7.92 45.36
C ALA A 743 0.08 8.98 46.27
N ASP A 744 -0.02 10.26 45.94
CA ASP A 744 0.51 11.35 46.77
C ASP A 744 -0.38 11.65 48.00
N PHE A 745 -1.62 11.17 47.97
CA PHE A 745 -2.60 11.37 49.03
C PHE A 745 -2.74 10.12 49.91
N SER A 746 -3.16 10.36 51.15
CA SER A 746 -3.45 9.30 52.12
C SER A 746 -4.93 9.25 52.45
N TRP A 747 -5.48 8.05 52.59
CA TRP A 747 -6.85 7.85 53.05
C TRP A 747 -6.99 8.24 54.53
N THR A 748 -8.03 8.98 54.85
CA THR A 748 -8.40 9.33 56.22
C THR A 748 -9.91 9.35 56.39
N ARG A 749 -10.38 9.31 57.64
CA ARG A 749 -11.80 9.51 57.97
C ARG A 749 -11.97 10.94 58.48
N PHE A 750 -12.94 11.67 57.93
CA PHE A 750 -13.24 13.02 58.35
C PHE A 750 -14.14 13.05 59.60
N ASP A 751 -13.53 12.73 60.75
CA ASP A 751 -14.19 12.64 62.07
C ASP A 751 -14.92 13.95 62.46
N ASP A 752 -16.23 13.83 62.71
CA ASP A 752 -17.15 14.93 63.10
C ASP A 752 -17.18 16.11 62.12
N LEU A 753 -16.76 15.89 60.87
CA LEU A 753 -16.81 16.86 59.77
C LEU A 753 -17.87 16.45 58.76
N ASP A 754 -18.50 17.43 58.12
CA ASP A 754 -19.37 17.17 56.98
C ASP A 754 -18.54 16.67 55.78
N HIS A 755 -19.11 15.76 54.99
CA HIS A 755 -18.51 15.29 53.76
C HIS A 755 -18.38 16.42 52.72
N THR A 756 -17.45 16.29 51.80
CA THR A 756 -17.08 17.34 50.84
C THR A 756 -17.55 17.03 49.42
N ASP A 757 -18.76 16.51 49.27
CA ASP A 757 -19.29 16.04 47.99
C ASP A 757 -19.27 17.13 46.90
N GLY A 758 -18.40 16.93 45.90
CA GLY A 758 -18.21 17.86 44.79
C GLY A 758 -17.32 19.06 45.14
N ASP A 759 -16.71 19.10 46.32
CA ASP A 759 -15.77 20.11 46.78
C ASP A 759 -14.41 19.47 47.13
N LEU A 760 -13.40 20.28 47.47
CA LEU A 760 -12.11 19.74 47.91
C LEU A 760 -12.21 19.10 49.30
N ASN A 761 -11.66 17.89 49.42
CA ASN A 761 -11.48 17.21 50.71
C ASN A 761 -10.76 18.08 51.74
N SER A 762 -11.14 17.90 53.01
CA SER A 762 -10.49 18.59 54.13
C SER A 762 -8.99 18.26 54.21
N GLY A 763 -8.16 19.31 54.09
CA GLY A 763 -6.69 19.17 54.11
C GLY A 763 -6.09 18.64 52.81
N GLN A 764 -6.86 18.54 51.73
CA GLN A 764 -6.37 18.19 50.41
C GLN A 764 -5.89 19.45 49.67
N THR A 765 -4.77 19.35 48.96
CA THR A 765 -4.28 20.40 48.06
C THR A 765 -3.70 19.76 46.81
N PHE A 766 -4.22 20.16 45.66
CA PHE A 766 -3.65 19.77 44.37
C PHE A 766 -2.57 20.76 43.95
N SER A 767 -1.49 20.23 43.40
CA SER A 767 -0.42 21.00 42.77
C SER A 767 0.14 20.21 41.61
N LEU A 768 0.36 20.85 40.47
CA LEU A 768 1.04 20.20 39.34
C LEU A 768 2.47 19.78 39.69
N PRO A 769 2.99 18.69 39.10
CA PRO A 769 4.37 18.23 39.34
C PRO A 769 5.42 19.22 38.81
N GLY A 770 5.03 20.10 37.89
CA GLY A 770 5.84 21.15 37.29
C GLY A 770 5.01 21.99 36.31
N PRO A 771 5.58 23.02 35.68
CA PRO A 771 4.92 23.73 34.59
C PRO A 771 4.58 22.75 33.45
N PRO A 772 3.33 22.71 32.98
CA PRO A 772 2.90 21.83 31.90
C PRO A 772 3.75 21.96 30.63
N ALA A 773 4.12 20.85 30.00
CA ALA A 773 4.80 20.86 28.70
C ALA A 773 3.97 21.54 27.60
N GLN A 774 4.64 22.19 26.65
CA GLN A 774 4.04 22.77 25.45
C GLN A 774 4.34 21.87 24.25
N GLY A 775 3.42 21.82 23.27
CA GLY A 775 3.66 21.12 22.01
C GLY A 775 4.18 22.09 20.97
N ILE A 776 5.44 21.95 20.58
CA ILE A 776 6.12 22.88 19.66
C ILE A 776 6.69 22.12 18.46
N ALA A 777 6.86 22.81 17.33
CA ALA A 777 7.29 22.22 16.06
C ALA A 777 8.21 23.14 15.26
N ILE A 778 8.92 22.56 14.29
CA ILE A 778 9.62 23.30 13.23
C ILE A 778 8.97 22.96 11.88
N ASP A 779 8.84 23.98 11.04
CA ASP A 779 8.36 23.84 9.67
C ASP A 779 8.99 24.90 8.74
N SER A 780 8.78 24.76 7.42
CA SER A 780 9.03 25.77 6.39
C SER A 780 10.43 26.38 6.48
N ILE A 781 11.42 25.49 6.51
CA ILE A 781 12.84 25.84 6.57
C ILE A 781 13.31 26.25 5.19
N GLU A 782 13.87 27.45 5.07
CA GLU A 782 14.45 27.98 3.85
C GLU A 782 15.91 28.35 4.09
N LEU A 783 16.78 27.91 3.18
CA LEU A 783 18.21 28.14 3.22
C LEU A 783 18.65 28.72 1.88
N THR A 784 19.22 29.93 1.86
CA THR A 784 19.72 30.56 0.63
C THR A 784 21.23 30.76 0.72
N PHE A 785 21.95 30.17 -0.23
CA PHE A 785 23.39 30.33 -0.35
C PHE A 785 23.72 31.69 -0.96
N LEU A 786 24.50 32.51 -0.24
CA LEU A 786 25.05 33.78 -0.69
C LEU A 786 26.59 33.75 -0.69
N VAL A 787 27.19 34.54 -1.57
CA VAL A 787 28.64 34.81 -1.59
C VAL A 787 28.87 36.23 -1.08
N ASP A 788 29.95 36.35 -0.33
CA ASP A 788 30.54 37.56 0.21
C ASP A 788 32.05 37.38 -0.03
N SER A 789 32.52 38.00 -1.12
CA SER A 789 33.84 37.77 -1.71
C SER A 789 34.97 38.44 -0.91
N ASP A 790 34.71 39.59 -0.29
CA ASP A 790 35.68 40.35 0.49
C ASP A 790 35.55 40.13 2.02
N PHE A 791 34.50 39.41 2.46
CA PHE A 791 34.16 39.10 3.85
C PHE A 791 33.82 40.33 4.71
N ASP A 792 33.26 41.39 4.12
CA ASP A 792 32.84 42.57 4.88
C ASP A 792 31.45 42.44 5.53
N GLY A 793 30.71 41.39 5.16
CA GLY A 793 29.38 41.07 5.67
C GLY A 793 28.23 41.53 4.79
N VAL A 794 28.49 42.11 3.62
CA VAL A 794 27.53 42.39 2.55
C VAL A 794 27.71 41.33 1.45
N PRO A 795 26.65 40.65 0.99
CA PRO A 795 26.80 39.68 -0.09
C PRO A 795 26.99 40.40 -1.43
N ASP A 796 27.70 39.77 -2.36
CA ASP A 796 28.06 40.32 -3.68
C ASP A 796 26.82 40.79 -4.49
N GLU A 797 25.63 40.23 -4.25
CA GLU A 797 24.40 40.68 -4.92
C GLU A 797 23.81 41.99 -4.35
N GLU A 798 24.23 42.37 -3.14
CA GLU A 798 23.85 43.60 -2.44
C GLU A 798 25.02 44.60 -2.33
N ASP A 799 26.25 44.17 -2.60
CA ASP A 799 27.45 44.98 -2.63
C ASP A 799 27.62 45.69 -3.99
N VAL A 800 28.38 46.79 -4.00
CA VAL A 800 28.67 47.60 -5.17
C VAL A 800 30.16 47.61 -5.54
N ASP A 801 31.00 46.98 -4.70
CA ASP A 801 32.46 46.88 -4.80
C ASP A 801 32.89 45.55 -4.17
N ASP A 802 32.61 44.44 -4.87
CA ASP A 802 32.68 43.05 -4.36
C ASP A 802 34.09 42.61 -3.88
N ASP A 803 35.14 43.32 -4.28
CA ASP A 803 36.52 43.08 -3.87
C ASP A 803 37.15 44.20 -3.00
N ASN A 804 36.35 45.25 -2.75
CA ASN A 804 36.54 46.36 -1.82
C ASN A 804 37.85 47.12 -1.98
N ASP A 805 38.10 47.57 -3.19
CA ASP A 805 39.31 48.30 -3.57
C ASP A 805 39.08 49.77 -3.87
N GLY A 806 37.82 50.17 -3.87
CA GLY A 806 37.37 51.52 -4.17
C GLY A 806 36.98 51.75 -5.62
N MET A 807 36.77 50.71 -6.44
CA MET A 807 36.17 50.80 -7.77
C MET A 807 34.88 49.99 -7.84
N ASP A 808 33.78 50.65 -8.15
CA ASP A 808 32.45 50.05 -8.21
C ASP A 808 32.38 48.97 -9.33
N ASP A 809 31.68 47.84 -9.13
CA ASP A 809 31.65 46.72 -10.10
C ASP A 809 31.18 47.15 -11.50
N LEU A 810 30.26 48.13 -11.53
CA LEU A 810 29.74 48.70 -12.78
C LEU A 810 30.84 49.43 -13.55
N ASP A 811 31.68 50.17 -12.85
CA ASP A 811 32.83 50.84 -13.43
C ASP A 811 33.88 49.80 -13.83
N GLU A 812 34.14 48.77 -13.03
CA GLU A 812 35.09 47.71 -13.37
C GLU A 812 34.70 46.97 -14.65
N LEU A 813 33.43 46.59 -14.77
CA LEU A 813 32.88 46.00 -15.99
C LEU A 813 33.00 46.96 -17.19
N ALA A 814 32.75 48.25 -16.99
CA ALA A 814 32.87 49.24 -18.05
C ALA A 814 34.31 49.40 -18.53
N PHE A 815 35.29 49.36 -17.62
CA PHE A 815 36.72 49.49 -17.93
C PHE A 815 37.40 48.16 -18.29
N GLY A 816 36.72 47.03 -18.07
CA GLY A 816 37.19 45.69 -18.36
C GLY A 816 38.18 45.13 -17.34
N SER A 817 38.08 45.59 -16.08
CA SER A 817 38.62 44.92 -14.90
C SER A 817 37.65 43.83 -14.40
N ASP A 818 38.10 43.06 -13.41
CA ASP A 818 37.35 41.93 -12.84
C ASP A 818 36.81 42.36 -11.46
N PRO A 819 35.48 42.47 -11.27
CA PRO A 819 34.84 42.89 -10.01
C PRO A 819 35.21 42.05 -8.78
N LEU A 820 35.72 40.83 -8.98
CA LEU A 820 36.00 39.88 -7.91
C LEU A 820 37.49 39.71 -7.61
N ASP A 821 38.39 40.40 -8.34
CA ASP A 821 39.84 40.25 -8.17
C ASP A 821 40.50 41.55 -7.76
N ALA A 822 40.91 41.59 -6.49
CA ALA A 822 41.46 42.80 -5.90
C ALA A 822 42.71 43.37 -6.62
N ALA A 823 43.36 42.56 -7.47
CA ALA A 823 44.53 42.90 -8.26
C ALA A 823 44.21 43.36 -9.70
N SER A 824 42.98 43.14 -10.18
CA SER A 824 42.54 43.43 -11.55
C SER A 824 42.18 44.89 -11.72
N ARG A 825 43.15 45.80 -11.69
CA ARG A 825 42.87 47.26 -11.70
C ARG A 825 43.02 47.95 -13.03
N PHE A 826 42.04 48.81 -13.34
CA PHE A 826 42.21 49.81 -14.40
C PHE A 826 43.16 50.92 -13.93
N ALA A 827 44.46 50.72 -14.19
CA ALA A 827 45.50 51.69 -13.85
C ALA A 827 45.95 52.50 -15.09
N VAL A 828 45.85 53.82 -15.00
CA VAL A 828 46.42 54.74 -15.99
C VAL A 828 47.83 55.15 -15.57
N SER A 829 48.79 54.96 -16.46
CA SER A 829 50.17 55.44 -16.29
C SER A 829 50.48 56.55 -17.29
N MET A 830 51.40 57.45 -16.91
CA MET A 830 51.85 58.53 -17.76
C MET A 830 53.37 58.58 -17.83
N ALA A 831 53.90 58.76 -19.05
CA ALA A 831 55.33 58.91 -19.31
C ALA A 831 55.62 60.26 -19.95
N PHE A 832 56.72 60.90 -19.53
CA PHE A 832 57.18 62.20 -20.03
C PHE A 832 58.67 62.10 -20.41
N ASP A 833 58.99 61.87 -21.69
CA ASP A 833 60.38 61.80 -22.16
C ASP A 833 60.60 62.65 -23.43
N GLY A 834 61.67 63.46 -23.43
CA GLY A 834 62.15 64.16 -24.63
C GLY A 834 61.17 65.10 -25.34
N GLY A 835 60.05 65.48 -24.71
CA GLY A 835 58.97 66.28 -25.32
C GLY A 835 57.78 65.46 -25.84
N ASN A 836 57.84 64.13 -25.73
CA ASN A 836 56.71 63.22 -25.93
C ASN A 836 56.07 62.92 -24.57
N HIS A 837 54.77 63.17 -24.49
CA HIS A 837 53.95 62.84 -23.34
C HIS A 837 53.03 61.70 -23.77
N GLU A 838 53.00 60.61 -23.04
CA GLU A 838 52.20 59.43 -23.37
C GLU A 838 51.38 59.00 -22.17
N LEU A 839 50.16 58.53 -22.44
CA LEU A 839 49.26 57.93 -21.47
C LEU A 839 49.05 56.47 -21.87
N SER A 840 49.30 55.55 -20.94
CA SER A 840 49.13 54.12 -21.14
C SER A 840 48.14 53.52 -20.14
N PHE A 841 47.35 52.55 -20.58
CA PHE A 841 46.41 51.78 -19.75
C PHE A 841 46.13 50.40 -20.39
N PRO A 842 45.66 49.40 -19.62
CA PRO A 842 45.24 48.12 -20.19
C PRO A 842 44.02 48.29 -21.11
N GLY A 843 44.08 47.74 -22.32
CA GLY A 843 43.00 47.83 -23.31
C GLY A 843 42.29 46.49 -23.51
N THR A 844 41.24 46.23 -22.74
CA THR A 844 40.44 45.00 -22.82
C THR A 844 39.73 44.89 -24.16
N ALA A 845 39.81 43.71 -24.79
CA ALA A 845 39.28 43.49 -26.13
C ALA A 845 37.82 43.89 -26.28
N GLY A 846 37.53 44.72 -27.29
CA GLY A 846 36.16 45.12 -27.64
C GLY A 846 35.60 46.29 -26.83
N ILE A 847 36.25 46.72 -25.76
CA ILE A 847 35.86 47.94 -25.03
C ILE A 847 36.38 49.18 -25.77
N SER A 848 35.50 50.16 -25.92
CA SER A 848 35.80 51.47 -26.53
C SER A 848 36.24 52.44 -25.43
N TYR A 849 37.50 52.86 -25.48
CA TYR A 849 38.09 53.83 -24.56
C TYR A 849 38.24 55.18 -25.27
N THR A 850 37.50 56.19 -24.82
CA THR A 850 37.62 57.57 -25.29
C THR A 850 38.49 58.37 -24.33
N ILE A 851 39.64 58.80 -24.82
CA ILE A 851 40.57 59.68 -24.10
C ILE A 851 40.14 61.11 -24.38
N GLU A 852 39.89 61.88 -23.33
CA GLU A 852 39.55 63.29 -23.42
C GLU A 852 40.58 64.13 -22.69
N TRP A 853 40.70 65.38 -23.09
CA TRP A 853 41.57 66.34 -22.42
C TRP A 853 40.86 67.68 -22.20
N CYS A 854 41.34 68.44 -21.23
CA CYS A 854 40.96 69.82 -21.00
C CYS A 854 42.11 70.61 -20.36
N ASP A 855 41.98 71.93 -20.32
CA ASP A 855 42.89 72.83 -19.59
C ASP A 855 42.27 73.48 -18.35
N ASP A 856 40.97 73.28 -18.12
CA ASP A 856 40.16 73.95 -17.08
C ASP A 856 39.40 73.00 -16.12
N LEU A 857 39.45 71.67 -16.33
CA LEU A 857 38.64 70.64 -15.63
C LEU A 857 37.12 70.76 -15.85
N VAL A 858 36.68 71.59 -16.79
CA VAL A 858 35.26 71.85 -17.06
C VAL A 858 34.88 71.41 -18.47
N THR A 859 35.63 71.85 -19.48
CA THR A 859 35.30 71.62 -20.90
C THR A 859 36.20 70.54 -21.48
N TRP A 860 35.68 69.32 -21.52
CA TRP A 860 36.40 68.15 -22.03
C TRP A 860 36.26 68.03 -23.55
N VAL A 861 37.38 67.77 -24.23
CA VAL A 861 37.44 67.59 -25.68
C VAL A 861 38.00 66.20 -25.99
N PRO A 862 37.34 65.40 -26.84
CA PRO A 862 37.86 64.10 -27.28
C PRO A 862 39.22 64.24 -27.97
N LEU A 863 40.20 63.46 -27.51
CA LEU A 863 41.53 63.34 -28.10
C LEU A 863 41.58 62.18 -29.10
N SER A 864 41.19 61.00 -28.64
CA SER A 864 41.12 59.79 -29.47
C SER A 864 40.20 58.76 -28.85
N THR A 865 39.68 57.86 -29.67
CA THR A 865 38.95 56.67 -29.21
C THR A 865 39.74 55.44 -29.68
N GLN A 866 40.02 54.53 -28.76
CA GLN A 866 40.74 53.30 -28.99
C GLN A 866 39.83 52.12 -28.64
N VAL A 867 39.84 51.08 -29.47
CA VAL A 867 39.17 49.82 -29.14
C VAL A 867 40.25 48.88 -28.60
N GLY A 868 40.05 48.35 -27.40
CA GLY A 868 41.00 47.42 -26.80
C GLY A 868 41.13 46.11 -27.58
N ASN A 869 42.24 45.43 -27.34
CA ASN A 869 42.64 44.19 -28.02
C ASN A 869 43.49 43.27 -27.11
N ASP A 870 43.26 43.35 -25.80
CA ASP A 870 43.99 42.65 -24.74
C ASP A 870 45.49 43.00 -24.65
N ALA A 871 45.85 44.21 -25.08
CA ALA A 871 47.19 44.76 -24.94
C ALA A 871 47.15 46.16 -24.30
N GLU A 872 48.30 46.62 -23.81
CA GLU A 872 48.45 48.00 -23.33
C GLU A 872 48.21 49.00 -24.48
N ILE A 873 47.27 49.92 -24.26
CA ILE A 873 46.99 51.03 -25.17
C ILE A 873 47.86 52.21 -24.74
N THR A 874 48.69 52.71 -25.65
CA THR A 874 49.49 53.93 -25.44
C THR A 874 49.03 55.03 -26.38
N VAL A 875 48.65 56.18 -25.83
CA VAL A 875 48.18 57.36 -26.57
C VAL A 875 49.12 58.53 -26.35
N ALA A 876 49.61 59.11 -27.45
CA ALA A 876 50.40 60.34 -27.40
C ALA A 876 49.52 61.54 -27.01
N LEU A 877 49.98 62.30 -26.02
CA LEU A 877 49.30 63.45 -25.45
C LEU A 877 49.82 64.77 -26.08
N PRO A 878 48.95 65.79 -26.21
CA PRO A 878 49.37 67.13 -26.61
C PRO A 878 50.33 67.74 -25.59
N SER A 879 51.36 68.46 -26.08
CA SER A 879 52.39 69.13 -25.25
C SER A 879 52.33 70.66 -25.32
N SER A 880 51.27 71.23 -25.89
CA SER A 880 51.19 72.64 -26.29
C SER A 880 50.67 73.63 -25.24
N ALA A 881 50.40 73.21 -23.99
CA ALA A 881 49.85 74.09 -22.94
C ALA A 881 50.51 73.85 -21.56
N ASN A 882 50.42 74.86 -20.67
CA ASN A 882 51.08 74.84 -19.36
C ASN A 882 50.36 73.99 -18.29
N ARG A 883 49.09 73.62 -18.52
CA ARG A 883 48.28 72.74 -17.66
C ARG A 883 47.32 71.95 -18.55
N LEU A 884 47.41 70.63 -18.48
CA LEU A 884 46.56 69.71 -19.24
C LEU A 884 46.10 68.62 -18.30
N PHE A 885 44.81 68.33 -18.34
CA PHE A 885 44.19 67.22 -17.62
C PHE A 885 43.67 66.23 -18.64
N PHE A 886 43.77 64.95 -18.30
CA PHE A 886 43.33 63.85 -19.14
C PHE A 886 42.40 62.95 -18.34
N ARG A 887 41.39 62.40 -19.01
CA ARG A 887 40.56 61.32 -18.46
C ARG A 887 40.31 60.29 -19.54
N VAL A 888 40.17 59.04 -19.12
CA VAL A 888 39.74 57.93 -19.96
C VAL A 888 38.28 57.64 -19.60
N ARG A 889 37.43 57.51 -20.60
CA ARG A 889 36.04 57.05 -20.45
C ARG A 889 35.89 55.74 -21.20
N ALA A 890 35.31 54.74 -20.57
CA ALA A 890 34.95 53.49 -21.24
C ALA A 890 33.44 53.45 -21.51
N GLY A 891 33.01 52.74 -22.56
CA GLY A 891 31.59 52.42 -22.78
C GLY A 891 30.73 53.40 -23.61
N GLU A 892 31.30 54.18 -24.53
CA GLU A 892 30.55 54.89 -25.59
C GLU A 892 30.73 54.29 -26.99
#